data_AF-A0AA38GJ14-F1
#
_entry.id   AF-A0AA38GJ14-F1
#
_cell.length_a   1.000
_cell.length_b   1.000
_cell.length_c   1.000
_cell.angle_alpha   90.00
_cell.angle_beta   90.00
_cell.angle_gamma   90.00
#
_symmetry.space_group_name_H-M   'P 1'
#
loop_
_entity.id
_entity.type
_entity.pdbx_description
1 polymer ?
#
loop_
_entity_poly.entity_id
_entity_poly.type
_entity_poly.pdbx_seq_one_letter_code
_entity_poly.pdbx_strand_id
1 'polypeptide(L)'
;IPPLPNPGAVDSSSIASNIKYHSEFTPQFSPFKFELPQAYVATAESVRDSLIKGWNETQKYYEGVNPKQTYYLSMEFLQGRALLNAIGNLELTDAYAEALRKLGSDLEAVAEQEPDAALGNGGLGRLASCFLDSLATLDYPAWGYGLRYHYGLFHQNITKDGQEEAAESWLEMGNPWEIVRHDVSYPVKFYGKVENGRDGTRRWVGGEDIKAVAYDVPIPGYKTKTTLNLRLWSTHVEADDFDLQAFNAGEHNKATEAQLNAAKICYVLYPGDDSTEGKILRLKQQYTLCAASLQDIISSFKRRSGDNVDWRQFPAKVAIQMNDTHPTLSVLELIRTLIDVEGLPWEEAWIITQRTLAYTNHTVLPEALEKWPFELMQNLLPRHMEIVHKIDESFINEVIAKNNLTDLKELEKKIKGMRILENEDLPDSVVPVFADLWKAEEEAAKREAEEAAAERKAEEAAAEREAEEKAASKASKEELAKGEAKEEIADGESRKVDSKHVKIDSGNEVKKSENTFKDVVVKPPKLVRMANLCVIAGHAVNGVARIHSEIVKEEVFNDFYQMWPEKFQNKTNGVTPRRWIRFCNPELSKLINKWLGTEDWVLQTERLAELRKFAENTDLHKEWRAAKKANKISLVSYIKEKTGYLINPDAMFDIQVKRIHEYKRQLLNILGIIYRYKKMKEMSPADRKAKFVPRVCIFGGKAFATYVQAKRIVKLITDVGATINHDSEIGDLLKVIFVPDYNVSVAEMLIPASELSQHISTAGMEASGTSNMKFSMNGCVLIGTLDGANVEIREEVGEENFFLFGARAHEIAGLRKERTEGKFKPDPRFEEAKDFIKSGVFGKYDYRPLLDSLEGNEGYGRGDYFLVGKDFPAYIECQEKVDEAYRDQEKNLENRAYRTAALCRAGSRDHRPGRVAVSSLKPKMQEKGGQREKQSMRRLSGACGIQTYTWRAFLDSEHLARRPVSSLGDHASESGTSTREVSGPPPMQGGSYGTAALEGGGYGTAALHRAAKKEEYIRWSWERECDWLPAVLEALSQAERDTLQRAGIWRIAQVPHVVPASHILCDLFSYWDADQNTFRLPGVRGEWSITLEDVYQILGVPILGRRLSLKTTVLRSQVVQWATYMGDAVVSMGSKKGVRIRSIIESDIPVLRKAIMGILASRLIGDKGGDTLLYCWAPIIAQIEGHGRVYAWGADILGTTYHDLYRVV
;
A
#
# COMPACT_ATOMS: atom_id res chain seq x y z
N ILE A 1 0.57 -45.46 -16.68
CA ILE A 1 0.56 -45.08 -15.25
C ILE A 1 -0.84 -45.37 -14.72
N PRO A 2 -1.01 -46.04 -13.56
CA PRO A 2 -2.33 -46.25 -12.96
C PRO A 2 -2.86 -44.94 -12.34
N PRO A 3 -4.18 -44.73 -12.26
CA PRO A 3 -4.80 -43.54 -11.68
C PRO A 3 -5.04 -43.71 -10.16
N LEU A 4 -3.97 -43.82 -9.38
CA LEU A 4 -4.10 -43.99 -7.92
C LEU A 4 -4.05 -42.61 -7.23
N PRO A 5 -5.02 -42.30 -6.33
CA PRO A 5 -4.99 -41.08 -5.54
C PRO A 5 -3.85 -41.12 -4.53
N ASN A 6 -3.11 -40.02 -4.43
CA ASN A 6 -2.10 -39.80 -3.42
C ASN A 6 -2.01 -38.29 -3.09
N PRO A 7 -2.84 -37.78 -2.16
CA PRO A 7 -2.83 -36.37 -1.73
C PRO A 7 -1.58 -35.97 -0.91
N GLY A 8 -0.57 -36.83 -0.86
CA GLY A 8 0.76 -36.57 -0.31
C GLY A 8 1.88 -36.93 -1.29
N ALA A 9 1.60 -36.93 -2.59
CA ALA A 9 2.57 -37.24 -3.64
C ALA A 9 3.73 -36.23 -3.67
N VAL A 10 4.96 -36.75 -3.64
CA VAL A 10 6.21 -35.96 -3.62
C VAL A 10 7.25 -36.42 -4.64
N ASP A 11 7.05 -37.59 -5.25
CA ASP A 11 7.90 -38.12 -6.31
C ASP A 11 7.16 -38.09 -7.66
N SER A 12 7.89 -38.04 -8.77
CA SER A 12 7.29 -37.88 -10.09
C SER A 12 6.48 -39.08 -10.59
N SER A 13 6.52 -40.24 -9.92
CA SER A 13 5.65 -41.38 -10.22
C SER A 13 4.34 -41.31 -9.43
N SER A 14 4.38 -40.92 -8.14
CA SER A 14 3.15 -40.68 -7.37
C SER A 14 2.41 -39.43 -7.83
N ILE A 15 3.11 -38.37 -8.22
CA ILE A 15 2.50 -37.15 -8.77
C ILE A 15 1.81 -37.45 -10.11
N ALA A 16 2.48 -38.16 -11.03
CA ALA A 16 1.85 -38.52 -12.31
C ALA A 16 0.63 -39.46 -12.14
N SER A 17 0.62 -40.28 -11.07
CA SER A 17 -0.54 -41.07 -10.66
C SER A 17 -1.68 -40.20 -10.15
N ASN A 18 -1.39 -39.17 -9.33
CA ASN A 18 -2.41 -38.28 -8.76
C ASN A 18 -3.01 -37.33 -9.81
N ILE A 19 -2.19 -36.75 -10.70
CA ILE A 19 -2.66 -35.99 -11.87
C ILE A 19 -3.58 -36.87 -12.72
N LYS A 20 -3.19 -38.12 -13.00
CA LYS A 20 -4.05 -39.03 -13.77
C LYS A 20 -5.35 -39.37 -13.01
N TYR A 21 -5.29 -39.56 -11.70
CA TYR A 21 -6.48 -39.74 -10.86
C TYR A 21 -7.45 -38.57 -11.01
N HIS A 22 -7.01 -37.32 -10.87
CA HIS A 22 -7.89 -36.17 -11.06
C HIS A 22 -8.50 -36.10 -12.48
N SER A 23 -7.70 -36.39 -13.51
CA SER A 23 -8.20 -36.41 -14.90
C SER A 23 -9.30 -37.45 -15.18
N GLU A 24 -9.44 -38.50 -14.34
CA GLU A 24 -10.42 -39.56 -14.50
C GLU A 24 -11.54 -39.52 -13.42
N PHE A 25 -11.27 -38.98 -12.23
CA PHE A 25 -12.18 -39.02 -11.06
C PHE A 25 -12.64 -37.65 -10.55
N THR A 26 -12.04 -36.54 -10.98
CA THR A 26 -12.61 -35.18 -10.88
C THR A 26 -12.73 -34.49 -12.27
N PRO A 27 -13.27 -35.17 -13.31
CA PRO A 27 -13.23 -34.66 -14.67
C PRO A 27 -14.18 -33.48 -14.91
N GLN A 28 -13.64 -32.39 -15.44
CA GLN A 28 -14.40 -31.27 -16.03
C GLN A 28 -14.62 -31.43 -17.55
N PHE A 29 -14.09 -32.50 -18.15
CA PHE A 29 -14.02 -32.72 -19.60
C PHE A 29 -14.39 -34.16 -19.99
N SER A 30 -14.60 -34.39 -21.30
CA SER A 30 -14.81 -35.75 -21.81
C SER A 30 -13.57 -36.63 -21.67
N PRO A 31 -13.69 -37.90 -21.21
CA PRO A 31 -12.56 -38.73 -20.78
C PRO A 31 -11.65 -39.26 -21.90
N PHE A 32 -11.97 -38.97 -23.17
CA PHE A 32 -11.25 -39.50 -24.33
C PHE A 32 -9.99 -38.70 -24.71
N LYS A 33 -9.75 -37.56 -24.06
CA LYS A 33 -8.67 -36.61 -24.37
C LYS A 33 -7.98 -36.14 -23.09
N PHE A 34 -6.65 -36.07 -23.15
CA PHE A 34 -5.81 -35.41 -22.14
C PHE A 34 -4.94 -34.37 -22.86
N GLU A 35 -5.56 -33.25 -23.24
CA GLU A 35 -4.90 -32.11 -23.87
C GLU A 35 -4.54 -31.07 -22.78
N LEU A 36 -3.86 -29.99 -23.14
CA LEU A 36 -3.30 -29.05 -22.15
C LEU A 36 -4.32 -28.50 -21.11
N PRO A 37 -5.58 -28.17 -21.46
CA PRO A 37 -6.57 -27.73 -20.47
C PRO A 37 -6.93 -28.81 -19.44
N GLN A 38 -7.05 -30.09 -19.85
CA GLN A 38 -7.27 -31.21 -18.94
C GLN A 38 -6.05 -31.42 -18.03
N ALA A 39 -4.85 -31.34 -18.62
CA ALA A 39 -3.61 -31.45 -17.88
C ALA A 39 -3.44 -30.33 -16.84
N TYR A 40 -3.82 -29.09 -17.16
CA TYR A 40 -3.83 -27.97 -16.22
C TYR A 40 -4.74 -28.23 -15.03
N VAL A 41 -6.04 -28.48 -15.25
CA VAL A 41 -7.01 -28.70 -14.16
C VAL A 41 -6.57 -29.85 -13.26
N ALA A 42 -6.24 -31.00 -13.84
CA ALA A 42 -5.82 -32.17 -13.09
C ALA A 42 -4.50 -31.98 -12.31
N THR A 43 -3.60 -31.11 -12.81
CA THR A 43 -2.36 -30.74 -12.10
C THR A 43 -2.65 -29.74 -10.98
N ALA A 44 -3.50 -28.74 -11.21
CA ALA A 44 -3.92 -27.78 -10.19
C ALA A 44 -4.62 -28.49 -9.02
N GLU A 45 -5.51 -29.44 -9.30
CA GLU A 45 -6.15 -30.27 -8.27
C GLU A 45 -5.13 -31.14 -7.51
N SER A 46 -4.21 -31.80 -8.21
CA SER A 46 -3.12 -32.59 -7.58
C SER A 46 -2.20 -31.76 -6.68
N VAL A 47 -2.00 -30.47 -6.99
CA VAL A 47 -1.26 -29.54 -6.12
C VAL A 47 -2.16 -29.10 -4.95
N ARG A 48 -3.43 -28.82 -5.21
CA ARG A 48 -4.42 -28.41 -4.20
C ARG A 48 -4.63 -29.45 -3.11
N ASP A 49 -4.49 -30.74 -3.37
CA ASP A 49 -4.45 -31.78 -2.33
C ASP A 49 -3.43 -31.45 -1.21
N SER A 50 -2.20 -31.11 -1.62
CA SER A 50 -1.13 -30.71 -0.69
C SER A 50 -1.43 -29.39 0.01
N LEU A 51 -2.08 -28.45 -0.67
CA LEU A 51 -2.50 -27.18 -0.10
C LEU A 51 -3.64 -27.33 0.92
N ILE A 52 -4.64 -28.18 0.65
CA ILE A 52 -5.72 -28.53 1.58
C ILE A 52 -5.15 -29.13 2.85
N LYS A 53 -4.18 -30.04 2.72
CA LYS A 53 -3.48 -30.63 3.87
C LYS A 53 -2.72 -29.58 4.68
N GLY A 54 -1.89 -28.75 4.03
CA GLY A 54 -1.14 -27.68 4.69
C GLY A 54 -2.05 -26.65 5.37
N TRP A 55 -3.15 -26.27 4.72
CA TRP A 55 -4.16 -25.35 5.25
C TRP A 55 -4.86 -25.96 6.48
N ASN A 56 -5.32 -27.21 6.40
CA ASN A 56 -5.96 -27.91 7.53
C ASN A 56 -5.01 -28.05 8.73
N GLU A 57 -3.75 -28.42 8.51
CA GLU A 57 -2.73 -28.45 9.56
C GLU A 57 -2.50 -27.06 10.16
N THR A 58 -2.49 -26.00 9.34
CA THR A 58 -2.31 -24.60 9.77
C THR A 58 -3.50 -24.11 10.62
N GLN A 59 -4.75 -24.30 10.16
CA GLN A 59 -5.92 -23.85 10.92
C GLN A 59 -6.06 -24.60 12.25
N LYS A 60 -5.88 -25.92 12.26
CA LYS A 60 -5.92 -26.73 13.49
C LYS A 60 -4.89 -26.28 14.53
N TYR A 61 -3.70 -25.90 14.06
CA TYR A 61 -2.64 -25.37 14.91
C TYR A 61 -2.95 -23.95 15.43
N TYR A 62 -3.48 -23.04 14.61
CA TYR A 62 -3.92 -21.72 15.08
C TYR A 62 -5.11 -21.79 16.03
N GLU A 63 -6.00 -22.78 15.87
CA GLU A 63 -7.09 -23.03 16.80
C GLU A 63 -6.56 -23.41 18.20
N GLY A 64 -5.70 -24.45 18.27
CA GLY A 64 -5.15 -24.93 19.54
C GLY A 64 -4.16 -23.96 20.22
N VAL A 65 -3.53 -23.05 19.47
CA VAL A 65 -2.59 -22.05 20.00
C VAL A 65 -3.28 -20.72 20.35
N ASN A 66 -4.47 -20.44 19.78
CA ASN A 66 -5.17 -19.15 19.84
C ASN A 66 -4.19 -17.94 19.82
N PRO A 67 -3.38 -17.79 18.75
CA PRO A 67 -2.47 -16.66 18.63
C PRO A 67 -3.25 -15.37 18.35
N LYS A 68 -2.60 -14.21 18.52
CA LYS A 68 -3.08 -13.01 17.82
C LYS A 68 -3.02 -13.28 16.31
N GLN A 69 -4.06 -12.91 15.56
CA GLN A 69 -4.14 -13.06 14.11
C GLN A 69 -4.39 -11.70 13.44
N THR A 70 -3.70 -11.45 12.33
CA THR A 70 -3.89 -10.25 11.50
C THR A 70 -4.83 -10.54 10.34
N TYR A 71 -5.72 -9.61 10.03
CA TYR A 71 -6.64 -9.69 8.91
C TYR A 71 -6.43 -8.48 7.99
N TYR A 72 -6.07 -8.73 6.73
CA TYR A 72 -5.74 -7.72 5.75
C TYR A 72 -6.90 -7.55 4.76
N LEU A 73 -7.68 -6.49 4.93
CA LEU A 73 -8.89 -6.24 4.13
C LEU A 73 -8.52 -5.38 2.93
N SER A 74 -8.82 -5.87 1.72
CA SER A 74 -8.57 -5.10 0.49
C SER A 74 -9.59 -5.40 -0.60
N MET A 75 -9.93 -4.37 -1.36
CA MET A 75 -10.76 -4.48 -2.56
C MET A 75 -10.03 -5.16 -3.73
N GLU A 76 -8.71 -5.35 -3.68
CA GLU A 76 -7.93 -5.98 -4.74
C GLU A 76 -6.97 -7.06 -4.21
N PHE A 77 -6.83 -8.16 -4.94
CA PHE A 77 -5.74 -9.13 -4.85
C PHE A 77 -5.32 -9.58 -6.25
N LEU A 78 -4.29 -8.94 -6.84
CA LEU A 78 -3.65 -9.48 -8.06
C LEU A 78 -2.81 -10.71 -7.72
N GLN A 79 -3.45 -11.87 -7.57
CA GLN A 79 -2.76 -13.13 -7.34
C GLN A 79 -1.95 -13.56 -8.57
N GLY A 80 -2.56 -13.49 -9.75
CA GLY A 80 -2.05 -14.10 -10.98
C GLY A 80 -2.12 -15.63 -10.94
N ARG A 81 -1.59 -16.28 -11.98
CA ARG A 81 -1.37 -17.73 -12.02
C ARG A 81 -0.75 -18.27 -10.74
N ALA A 82 -1.31 -19.33 -10.16
CA ALA A 82 -0.86 -19.92 -8.90
C ALA A 82 0.02 -21.18 -9.10
N LEU A 83 -0.13 -21.94 -10.19
CA LEU A 83 0.46 -23.28 -10.35
C LEU A 83 1.97 -23.33 -10.05
N LEU A 84 2.76 -22.52 -10.75
CA LEU A 84 4.21 -22.48 -10.61
C LEU A 84 4.66 -21.96 -9.22
N ASN A 85 3.86 -21.11 -8.58
CA ASN A 85 4.17 -20.57 -7.25
C ASN A 85 3.83 -21.59 -6.15
N ALA A 86 2.74 -22.34 -6.28
CA ALA A 86 2.38 -23.39 -5.34
C ALA A 86 3.37 -24.57 -5.42
N ILE A 87 3.66 -25.05 -6.64
CA ILE A 87 4.67 -26.10 -6.87
C ILE A 87 6.05 -25.66 -6.37
N GLY A 88 6.44 -24.40 -6.64
CA GLY A 88 7.71 -23.83 -6.20
C GLY A 88 7.83 -23.64 -4.68
N ASN A 89 6.76 -23.20 -4.00
CA ASN A 89 6.76 -23.05 -2.54
C ASN A 89 6.75 -24.40 -1.80
N LEU A 90 6.19 -25.46 -2.42
CA LEU A 90 6.23 -26.85 -1.94
C LEU A 90 7.56 -27.57 -2.24
N GLU A 91 8.50 -26.95 -2.98
CA GLU A 91 9.76 -27.55 -3.45
C GLU A 91 9.60 -28.75 -4.43
N LEU A 92 8.48 -28.82 -5.19
CA LEU A 92 8.15 -29.97 -6.04
C LEU A 92 8.34 -29.74 -7.56
N THR A 93 9.00 -28.65 -7.98
CA THR A 93 9.12 -28.24 -9.41
C THR A 93 9.62 -29.36 -10.32
N ASP A 94 10.77 -29.97 -10.01
CA ASP A 94 11.36 -31.01 -10.86
C ASP A 94 10.50 -32.29 -10.86
N ALA A 95 9.81 -32.57 -9.75
CA ALA A 95 8.95 -33.74 -9.60
C ALA A 95 7.65 -33.60 -10.42
N TYR A 96 7.04 -32.42 -10.44
CA TYR A 96 5.90 -32.11 -11.33
C TYR A 96 6.31 -32.04 -12.80
N ALA A 97 7.47 -31.45 -13.13
CA ALA A 97 7.97 -31.39 -14.51
C ALA A 97 8.29 -32.79 -15.08
N GLU A 98 8.84 -33.70 -14.28
CA GLU A 98 9.02 -35.10 -14.66
C GLU A 98 7.70 -35.87 -14.70
N ALA A 99 6.74 -35.57 -13.82
CA ALA A 99 5.42 -36.21 -13.83
C ALA A 99 4.63 -35.86 -15.11
N LEU A 100 4.61 -34.59 -15.52
CA LEU A 100 3.96 -34.14 -16.74
C LEU A 100 4.62 -34.71 -17.99
N ARG A 101 5.97 -34.76 -18.05
CA ARG A 101 6.69 -35.39 -19.17
C ARG A 101 6.37 -36.87 -19.32
N LYS A 102 6.13 -37.59 -18.22
CA LYS A 102 5.63 -38.98 -18.22
C LYS A 102 4.17 -39.13 -18.68
N LEU A 103 3.39 -38.05 -18.66
CA LEU A 103 2.02 -37.97 -19.18
C LEU A 103 1.94 -37.34 -20.58
N GLY A 104 3.07 -36.96 -21.19
CA GLY A 104 3.14 -36.39 -22.53
C GLY A 104 2.91 -34.86 -22.61
N SER A 105 3.08 -34.14 -21.50
CA SER A 105 2.97 -32.67 -21.45
C SER A 105 4.22 -32.02 -20.84
N ASP A 106 4.39 -30.71 -21.04
CA ASP A 106 5.42 -29.92 -20.36
C ASP A 106 4.79 -28.99 -19.31
N LEU A 107 5.54 -28.68 -18.24
CA LEU A 107 5.07 -27.84 -17.14
C LEU A 107 4.85 -26.38 -17.54
N GLU A 108 5.63 -25.83 -18.47
CA GLU A 108 5.45 -24.45 -18.96
C GLU A 108 4.17 -24.35 -19.79
N ALA A 109 4.00 -25.24 -20.78
CA ALA A 109 2.81 -25.30 -21.64
C ALA A 109 1.50 -25.58 -20.86
N VAL A 110 1.58 -26.35 -19.76
CA VAL A 110 0.47 -26.57 -18.83
C VAL A 110 0.18 -25.34 -17.96
N ALA A 111 1.21 -24.64 -17.49
CA ALA A 111 1.04 -23.38 -16.76
C ALA A 111 0.55 -22.23 -17.65
N GLU A 112 0.73 -22.28 -18.97
CA GLU A 112 0.17 -21.31 -19.92
C GLU A 112 -1.35 -21.43 -20.12
N GLN A 113 -1.97 -22.54 -19.71
CA GLN A 113 -3.44 -22.68 -19.73
C GLN A 113 -4.13 -22.05 -18.52
N GLU A 114 -3.39 -21.68 -17.49
CA GLU A 114 -3.94 -21.12 -16.25
C GLU A 114 -4.33 -19.65 -16.45
N PRO A 115 -5.61 -19.26 -16.25
CA PRO A 115 -6.01 -17.85 -16.33
C PRO A 115 -5.50 -17.06 -15.11
N ASP A 116 -5.17 -15.79 -15.32
CA ASP A 116 -4.92 -14.85 -14.21
C ASP A 116 -6.22 -14.66 -13.41
N ALA A 117 -6.20 -14.99 -12.11
CA ALA A 117 -7.35 -14.75 -11.24
C ALA A 117 -7.67 -13.25 -11.17
N ALA A 118 -8.80 -12.83 -11.75
CA ALA A 118 -9.13 -11.43 -12.04
C ALA A 118 -9.63 -10.64 -10.82
N LEU A 119 -8.94 -10.80 -9.68
CA LEU A 119 -9.32 -10.29 -8.37
C LEU A 119 -8.72 -8.92 -8.04
N GLY A 120 -8.05 -8.24 -9.00
CA GLY A 120 -7.34 -6.98 -8.78
C GLY A 120 -7.00 -6.24 -10.08
N ASN A 121 -6.31 -5.10 -9.97
CA ASN A 121 -5.99 -4.19 -11.09
C ASN A 121 -4.57 -3.60 -10.98
N GLY A 122 -4.18 -3.10 -9.81
CA GLY A 122 -3.03 -2.23 -9.64
C GLY A 122 -1.99 -2.69 -8.63
N GLY A 123 -1.06 -1.76 -8.32
CA GLY A 123 -0.02 -1.97 -7.32
C GLY A 123 -0.58 -2.30 -5.93
N LEU A 124 -1.77 -1.80 -5.60
CA LEU A 124 -2.51 -2.08 -4.37
C LEU A 124 -2.80 -3.58 -4.20
N GLY A 125 -3.48 -4.19 -5.19
CA GLY A 125 -3.78 -5.62 -5.16
C GLY A 125 -2.56 -6.53 -5.27
N ARG A 126 -1.51 -6.09 -5.98
CA ARG A 126 -0.28 -6.88 -6.09
C ARG A 126 0.55 -6.81 -4.80
N LEU A 127 0.53 -5.69 -4.08
CA LEU A 127 1.12 -5.56 -2.74
C LEU A 127 0.43 -6.51 -1.76
N ALA A 128 -0.91 -6.46 -1.69
CA ALA A 128 -1.71 -7.36 -0.86
C ALA A 128 -1.37 -8.84 -1.11
N SER A 129 -1.29 -9.24 -2.37
CA SER A 129 -0.96 -10.60 -2.79
C SER A 129 0.52 -10.97 -2.56
N CYS A 130 1.45 -10.00 -2.56
CA CYS A 130 2.83 -10.21 -2.11
C CYS A 130 2.92 -10.38 -0.58
N PHE A 131 2.13 -9.63 0.19
CA PHE A 131 2.11 -9.73 1.65
C PHE A 131 1.64 -11.11 2.12
N LEU A 132 0.62 -11.72 1.50
CA LEU A 132 0.14 -13.04 1.92
C LEU A 132 1.20 -14.14 1.76
N ASP A 133 1.91 -14.19 0.62
CA ASP A 133 3.04 -15.10 0.41
C ASP A 133 4.19 -14.83 1.41
N SER A 134 4.49 -13.56 1.72
CA SER A 134 5.47 -13.20 2.76
C SER A 134 5.06 -13.63 4.16
N LEU A 135 3.81 -13.45 4.54
CA LEU A 135 3.29 -13.82 5.85
C LEU A 135 3.27 -15.36 6.00
N ALA A 136 2.95 -16.09 4.94
CA ALA A 136 2.96 -17.55 4.93
C ALA A 136 4.39 -18.09 5.06
N THR A 137 5.31 -17.58 4.24
CA THR A 137 6.74 -17.93 4.24
C THR A 137 7.43 -17.63 5.58
N LEU A 138 6.93 -16.66 6.36
CA LEU A 138 7.49 -16.23 7.65
C LEU A 138 6.71 -16.75 8.87
N ASP A 139 5.82 -17.74 8.67
CA ASP A 139 5.02 -18.39 9.72
C ASP A 139 4.19 -17.42 10.59
N TYR A 140 3.73 -16.31 10.02
CA TYR A 140 2.89 -15.33 10.71
C TYR A 140 1.40 -15.68 10.60
N PRO A 141 0.64 -15.73 11.72
CA PRO A 141 -0.81 -15.94 11.69
C PRO A 141 -1.52 -14.72 11.08
N ALA A 142 -1.83 -14.80 9.79
CA ALA A 142 -2.55 -13.76 9.07
C ALA A 142 -3.41 -14.31 7.92
N TRP A 143 -4.53 -13.67 7.62
CA TRP A 143 -5.36 -13.94 6.43
C TRP A 143 -5.58 -12.66 5.62
N GLY A 144 -5.88 -12.80 4.32
CA GLY A 144 -6.47 -11.76 3.50
C GLY A 144 -7.98 -11.92 3.39
N TYR A 145 -8.71 -10.80 3.29
CA TYR A 145 -10.14 -10.78 2.93
C TYR A 145 -10.37 -9.87 1.72
N GLY A 146 -11.16 -10.36 0.74
CA GLY A 146 -11.56 -9.64 -0.47
C GLY A 146 -12.92 -10.10 -1.01
N LEU A 147 -13.30 -9.62 -2.19
CA LEU A 147 -14.50 -10.07 -2.92
C LEU A 147 -14.12 -10.99 -4.08
N ARG A 148 -14.97 -11.98 -4.39
CA ARG A 148 -14.81 -12.91 -5.53
C ARG A 148 -15.41 -12.31 -6.81
N TYR A 149 -14.69 -11.39 -7.45
CA TYR A 149 -15.17 -10.76 -8.69
C TYR A 149 -15.22 -11.75 -9.86
N HIS A 150 -16.35 -11.79 -10.58
CA HIS A 150 -16.51 -12.66 -11.75
C HIS A 150 -15.76 -12.14 -12.97
N TYR A 151 -15.95 -10.87 -13.34
CA TYR A 151 -15.44 -10.30 -14.60
C TYR A 151 -14.23 -9.39 -14.41
N GLY A 152 -13.68 -9.34 -13.20
CA GLY A 152 -12.53 -8.51 -12.83
C GLY A 152 -12.75 -7.03 -13.10
N LEU A 153 -11.73 -6.37 -13.67
CA LEU A 153 -11.87 -4.99 -14.17
C LEU A 153 -12.42 -5.01 -15.61
N PHE A 154 -11.63 -5.57 -16.52
CA PHE A 154 -11.96 -5.94 -17.91
C PHE A 154 -10.73 -6.59 -18.55
N HIS A 155 -10.94 -7.52 -19.48
CA HIS A 155 -9.94 -8.00 -20.41
C HIS A 155 -9.61 -6.93 -21.46
N GLN A 156 -8.33 -6.67 -21.74
CA GLN A 156 -7.90 -5.56 -22.60
C GLN A 156 -7.59 -6.02 -24.03
N ASN A 157 -8.55 -5.84 -24.92
CA ASN A 157 -8.33 -5.96 -26.36
C ASN A 157 -7.65 -4.70 -26.93
N ILE A 158 -6.82 -4.88 -27.96
CA ILE A 158 -6.22 -3.80 -28.73
C ILE A 158 -6.63 -3.97 -30.20
N THR A 159 -7.35 -2.98 -30.72
CA THR A 159 -7.87 -2.98 -32.10
C THR A 159 -7.34 -1.77 -32.87
N LYS A 160 -7.74 -1.64 -34.14
CA LYS A 160 -7.45 -0.48 -34.99
C LYS A 160 -7.91 0.86 -34.38
N ASP A 161 -8.89 0.82 -33.46
CA ASP A 161 -9.53 2.00 -32.85
C ASP A 161 -8.96 2.29 -31.44
N GLY A 162 -8.11 1.41 -30.90
CA GLY A 162 -7.37 1.59 -29.65
C GLY A 162 -7.64 0.48 -28.63
N GLN A 163 -7.88 0.86 -27.38
CA GLN A 163 -8.30 -0.09 -26.33
C GLN A 163 -9.80 -0.37 -26.44
N GLU A 164 -10.16 -1.65 -26.40
CA GLU A 164 -11.52 -2.14 -26.19
C GLU A 164 -11.57 -3.04 -24.94
N GLU A 165 -12.65 -2.92 -24.18
CA GLU A 165 -12.85 -3.60 -22.89
C GLU A 165 -13.84 -4.77 -23.04
N ALA A 166 -13.44 -5.97 -22.61
CA ALA A 166 -14.31 -7.15 -22.51
C ALA A 166 -14.39 -7.68 -21.07
N ALA A 167 -15.34 -8.56 -20.75
CA ALA A 167 -15.37 -9.22 -19.45
C ALA A 167 -14.23 -10.27 -19.34
N GLU A 168 -13.62 -10.40 -18.15
CA GLU A 168 -12.64 -11.49 -17.89
C GLU A 168 -13.41 -12.82 -17.67
N SER A 169 -12.99 -13.91 -18.32
CA SER A 169 -13.69 -15.21 -18.32
C SER A 169 -13.16 -16.24 -17.30
N TRP A 170 -12.34 -15.81 -16.34
CA TRP A 170 -11.52 -16.69 -15.46
C TRP A 170 -12.29 -17.67 -14.56
N LEU A 171 -13.62 -17.58 -14.49
CA LEU A 171 -14.51 -18.46 -13.72
C LEU A 171 -15.51 -19.25 -14.56
N GLU A 172 -15.47 -19.19 -15.90
CA GLU A 172 -16.44 -19.92 -16.75
C GLU A 172 -16.37 -21.45 -16.60
N MET A 173 -15.21 -22.00 -16.22
CA MET A 173 -15.02 -23.42 -15.86
C MET A 173 -14.84 -23.62 -14.34
N GLY A 174 -15.12 -22.58 -13.54
CA GLY A 174 -14.71 -22.50 -12.14
C GLY A 174 -13.20 -22.25 -11.97
N ASN A 175 -12.75 -22.21 -10.72
CA ASN A 175 -11.36 -22.00 -10.34
C ASN A 175 -10.86 -23.23 -9.55
N PRO A 176 -9.86 -23.99 -10.03
CA PRO A 176 -9.42 -25.21 -9.36
C PRO A 176 -8.67 -24.95 -8.04
N TRP A 177 -8.36 -23.70 -7.67
CA TRP A 177 -7.61 -23.37 -6.45
C TRP A 177 -8.48 -23.07 -5.22
N GLU A 178 -9.74 -22.70 -5.40
CA GLU A 178 -10.60 -22.27 -4.29
C GLU A 178 -11.34 -23.44 -3.61
N ILE A 179 -11.85 -23.19 -2.40
CA ILE A 179 -12.61 -24.14 -1.59
C ILE A 179 -13.84 -23.41 -1.05
N VAL A 180 -15.04 -23.79 -1.51
CA VAL A 180 -16.30 -23.20 -1.03
C VAL A 180 -16.57 -23.64 0.42
N ARG A 181 -17.03 -22.71 1.25
CA ARG A 181 -17.42 -22.94 2.65
C ARG A 181 -18.89 -22.63 2.83
N HIS A 182 -19.76 -23.59 2.47
CA HIS A 182 -21.21 -23.44 2.62
C HIS A 182 -21.66 -23.26 4.09
N ASP A 183 -20.83 -23.72 5.03
CA ASP A 183 -20.95 -23.51 6.48
C ASP A 183 -20.58 -22.09 6.93
N VAL A 184 -19.81 -21.34 6.12
CA VAL A 184 -19.38 -19.96 6.40
C VAL A 184 -20.12 -19.00 5.47
N SER A 185 -21.35 -18.69 5.87
CA SER A 185 -22.23 -17.72 5.22
C SER A 185 -22.71 -16.68 6.23
N TYR A 186 -22.53 -15.40 5.91
CA TYR A 186 -22.94 -14.28 6.77
C TYR A 186 -23.98 -13.38 6.10
N PRO A 187 -25.01 -12.92 6.84
CA PRO A 187 -25.95 -11.93 6.33
C PRO A 187 -25.27 -10.55 6.22
N VAL A 188 -25.63 -9.79 5.19
CA VAL A 188 -25.28 -8.38 5.01
C VAL A 188 -26.54 -7.63 4.63
N LYS A 189 -26.84 -6.56 5.37
CA LYS A 189 -28.04 -5.73 5.21
C LYS A 189 -27.72 -4.44 4.45
N PHE A 190 -28.70 -3.90 3.72
CA PHE A 190 -28.69 -2.54 3.16
C PHE A 190 -30.03 -1.84 3.40
N TYR A 191 -30.02 -0.51 3.34
CA TYR A 191 -31.20 0.35 3.54
C TYR A 191 -31.84 0.15 4.92
N GLY A 192 -33.16 -0.07 4.99
CA GLY A 192 -33.88 -0.27 6.24
C GLY A 192 -33.94 0.98 7.12
N LYS A 193 -34.09 0.78 8.43
CA LYS A 193 -34.20 1.86 9.43
C LYS A 193 -33.70 1.41 10.79
N VAL A 194 -33.40 2.36 11.68
CA VAL A 194 -33.08 2.07 13.09
C VAL A 194 -34.35 2.18 13.92
N GLU A 195 -34.56 1.20 14.80
CA GLU A 195 -35.61 1.20 15.83
C GLU A 195 -35.00 1.10 17.23
N ASN A 196 -35.68 1.70 18.20
CA ASN A 196 -35.30 1.63 19.61
C ASN A 196 -36.02 0.46 20.29
N GLY A 197 -35.24 -0.47 20.85
CA GLY A 197 -35.74 -1.55 21.70
C GLY A 197 -36.29 -1.03 23.03
N ARG A 198 -37.14 -1.83 23.68
CA ARG A 198 -37.75 -1.52 24.99
C ARG A 198 -36.72 -1.45 26.15
N ASP A 199 -35.53 -1.96 25.88
CA ASP A 199 -34.32 -2.01 26.71
C ASP A 199 -33.37 -0.81 26.44
N GLY A 200 -33.70 0.05 25.48
CA GLY A 200 -32.83 1.14 25.01
C GLY A 200 -31.77 0.71 23.99
N THR A 201 -31.74 -0.56 23.57
CA THR A 201 -30.86 -1.01 22.46
C THR A 201 -31.30 -0.38 21.14
N ARG A 202 -30.37 -0.08 20.24
CA ARG A 202 -30.72 0.27 18.84
C ARG A 202 -30.63 -0.98 17.98
N ARG A 203 -31.58 -1.14 17.06
CA ARG A 203 -31.69 -2.31 16.18
C ARG A 203 -31.92 -1.86 14.74
N TRP A 204 -31.13 -2.37 13.81
CA TRP A 204 -31.25 -2.06 12.38
C TRP A 204 -32.15 -3.11 11.70
N VAL A 205 -33.28 -2.67 11.14
CA VAL A 205 -34.37 -3.56 10.71
C VAL A 205 -34.94 -3.17 9.34
N GLY A 206 -35.58 -4.15 8.67
CA GLY A 206 -36.08 -4.00 7.30
C GLY A 206 -34.95 -3.84 6.28
N GLY A 207 -35.26 -3.25 5.13
CA GLY A 207 -34.30 -3.05 4.04
C GLY A 207 -34.14 -4.28 3.16
N GLU A 208 -32.96 -4.39 2.55
CA GLU A 208 -32.52 -5.50 1.70
C GLU A 208 -31.56 -6.38 2.52
N ASP A 209 -31.67 -7.70 2.42
CA ASP A 209 -30.74 -8.66 3.01
C ASP A 209 -30.12 -9.53 1.91
N ILE A 210 -28.81 -9.77 2.00
CA ILE A 210 -28.07 -10.70 1.13
C ILE A 210 -27.20 -11.62 1.99
N LYS A 211 -26.69 -12.70 1.38
CA LYS A 211 -25.69 -13.59 2.00
C LYS A 211 -24.34 -13.48 1.31
N ALA A 212 -23.29 -13.30 2.12
CA ALA A 212 -21.90 -13.42 1.71
C ALA A 212 -21.37 -14.81 2.10
N VAL A 213 -21.05 -15.64 1.10
CA VAL A 213 -20.51 -17.01 1.27
C VAL A 213 -19.00 -16.99 1.05
N ALA A 214 -18.24 -17.67 1.91
CA ALA A 214 -16.78 -17.72 1.83
C ALA A 214 -16.26 -18.72 0.80
N TYR A 215 -15.26 -18.28 0.04
CA TYR A 215 -14.44 -19.07 -0.86
C TYR A 215 -12.97 -18.93 -0.41
N ASP A 216 -12.36 -20.01 0.05
CA ASP A 216 -10.98 -20.03 0.57
C ASP A 216 -9.97 -20.34 -0.54
N VAL A 217 -8.99 -19.46 -0.75
CA VAL A 217 -7.82 -19.69 -1.61
C VAL A 217 -6.59 -19.91 -0.72
N PRO A 218 -6.04 -21.14 -0.63
CA PRO A 218 -4.87 -21.43 0.19
C PRO A 218 -3.59 -20.74 -0.33
N ILE A 219 -2.81 -20.15 0.57
CA ILE A 219 -1.56 -19.44 0.25
C ILE A 219 -0.37 -20.20 0.90
N PRO A 220 0.36 -21.06 0.16
CA PRO A 220 1.49 -21.81 0.71
C PRO A 220 2.71 -20.92 0.95
N GLY A 221 3.41 -21.08 2.07
CA GLY A 221 4.69 -20.45 2.35
C GLY A 221 5.89 -21.23 1.79
N TYR A 222 6.92 -20.52 1.32
CA TYR A 222 8.13 -21.13 0.76
C TYR A 222 8.93 -21.94 1.81
N LYS A 223 9.12 -23.24 1.58
CA LYS A 223 9.86 -24.20 2.44
C LYS A 223 9.30 -24.37 3.88
N THR A 224 8.04 -24.00 4.09
CA THR A 224 7.31 -24.21 5.37
C THR A 224 6.01 -24.97 5.14
N LYS A 225 5.43 -25.51 6.23
CA LYS A 225 4.08 -26.08 6.23
C LYS A 225 2.99 -25.01 6.27
N THR A 226 3.32 -23.82 6.77
CA THR A 226 2.34 -22.74 6.95
C THR A 226 1.67 -22.40 5.63
N THR A 227 0.37 -22.67 5.56
CA THR A 227 -0.49 -22.38 4.41
C THR A 227 -1.59 -21.47 4.89
N LEU A 228 -1.47 -20.18 4.58
CA LEU A 228 -2.42 -19.15 4.98
C LEU A 228 -3.65 -19.16 4.06
N ASN A 229 -4.50 -18.16 4.23
CA ASN A 229 -5.79 -18.07 3.54
C ASN A 229 -5.98 -16.68 2.93
N LEU A 230 -6.46 -16.63 1.69
CA LEU A 230 -7.24 -15.52 1.17
C LEU A 230 -8.70 -15.95 1.13
N ARG A 231 -9.53 -15.38 2.00
CA ARG A 231 -10.98 -15.61 2.01
C ARG A 231 -11.66 -14.57 1.12
N LEU A 232 -12.40 -15.05 0.12
CA LEU A 232 -13.14 -14.23 -0.83
C LEU A 232 -14.63 -14.38 -0.58
N TRP A 233 -15.35 -13.26 -0.53
CA TRP A 233 -16.81 -13.26 -0.41
C TRP A 233 -17.48 -13.27 -1.78
N SER A 234 -18.41 -14.20 -1.99
CA SER A 234 -19.36 -14.19 -3.12
C SER A 234 -20.77 -13.92 -2.59
N THR A 235 -21.54 -13.11 -3.31
CA THR A 235 -22.81 -12.53 -2.86
C THR A 235 -24.01 -13.17 -3.55
N HIS A 236 -25.00 -13.58 -2.75
CA HIS A 236 -26.21 -14.28 -3.20
C HIS A 236 -27.42 -13.88 -2.34
N VAL A 237 -28.60 -14.33 -2.73
CA VAL A 237 -29.85 -14.33 -1.94
C VAL A 237 -30.32 -15.78 -1.75
N GLU A 238 -31.40 -16.03 -1.00
CA GLU A 238 -31.96 -17.38 -0.90
C GLU A 238 -32.72 -17.76 -2.18
N ALA A 239 -33.07 -19.05 -2.31
CA ALA A 239 -33.98 -19.50 -3.36
C ALA A 239 -35.38 -18.87 -3.23
N ASP A 240 -35.81 -18.60 -2.00
CA ASP A 240 -37.12 -18.01 -1.67
C ASP A 240 -37.24 -16.53 -2.09
N ASP A 241 -36.13 -15.85 -2.35
CA ASP A 241 -36.08 -14.46 -2.86
C ASP A 241 -36.33 -14.36 -4.38
N PHE A 242 -36.60 -15.48 -5.06
CA PHE A 242 -37.00 -15.52 -6.47
C PHE A 242 -38.53 -15.41 -6.61
N ASP A 243 -39.03 -14.30 -7.16
CA ASP A 243 -40.46 -14.06 -7.31
C ASP A 243 -41.09 -14.95 -8.41
N LEU A 244 -41.54 -16.13 -8.00
CA LEU A 244 -42.30 -17.07 -8.82
C LEU A 244 -43.62 -16.48 -9.35
N GLN A 245 -44.22 -15.48 -8.71
CA GLN A 245 -45.45 -14.85 -9.21
C GLN A 245 -45.12 -13.94 -10.40
N ALA A 246 -44.10 -13.10 -10.28
CA ALA A 246 -43.55 -12.33 -11.40
C ALA A 246 -43.08 -13.25 -12.54
N PHE A 247 -42.39 -14.36 -12.23
CA PHE A 247 -41.91 -15.29 -13.25
C PHE A 247 -43.08 -15.90 -14.06
N ASN A 248 -44.11 -16.41 -13.37
CA ASN A 248 -45.28 -16.99 -14.03
C ASN A 248 -46.16 -15.94 -14.75
N ALA A 249 -46.04 -14.65 -14.39
CA ALA A 249 -46.64 -13.53 -15.12
C ALA A 249 -45.83 -13.09 -16.36
N GLY A 250 -44.63 -13.65 -16.58
CA GLY A 250 -43.71 -13.25 -17.65
C GLY A 250 -42.81 -12.04 -17.32
N GLU A 251 -42.88 -11.52 -16.08
CA GLU A 251 -42.09 -10.39 -15.58
C GLU A 251 -40.66 -10.85 -15.17
N HIS A 252 -39.97 -11.60 -16.03
CA HIS A 252 -38.76 -12.36 -15.67
C HIS A 252 -37.66 -11.50 -15.02
N ASN A 253 -37.44 -10.26 -15.49
CA ASN A 253 -36.43 -9.36 -14.92
C ASN A 253 -36.66 -9.09 -13.42
N LYS A 254 -37.92 -8.88 -13.03
CA LYS A 254 -38.36 -8.66 -11.65
C LYS A 254 -38.23 -9.94 -10.82
N ALA A 255 -38.58 -11.09 -11.39
CA ALA A 255 -38.37 -12.39 -10.75
C ALA A 255 -36.90 -12.64 -10.35
N THR A 256 -35.95 -12.15 -11.15
CA THR A 256 -34.50 -12.23 -10.90
C THR A 256 -33.91 -11.02 -10.15
N GLU A 257 -34.70 -10.00 -9.77
CA GLU A 257 -34.15 -8.71 -9.33
C GLU A 257 -33.31 -8.82 -8.06
N ALA A 258 -33.77 -9.57 -7.06
CA ALA A 258 -33.02 -9.79 -5.82
C ALA A 258 -31.68 -10.52 -6.08
N GLN A 259 -31.71 -11.55 -6.92
CA GLN A 259 -30.54 -12.33 -7.33
C GLN A 259 -29.52 -11.45 -8.06
N LEU A 260 -29.96 -10.61 -9.01
CA LEU A 260 -29.11 -9.68 -9.73
C LEU A 260 -28.54 -8.59 -8.80
N ASN A 261 -29.34 -8.06 -7.86
CA ASN A 261 -28.93 -7.00 -6.94
C ASN A 261 -27.86 -7.46 -5.93
N ALA A 262 -27.91 -8.72 -5.49
CA ALA A 262 -26.81 -9.32 -4.74
C ALA A 262 -25.61 -9.59 -5.65
N ALA A 263 -25.79 -10.39 -6.71
CA ALA A 263 -24.68 -10.88 -7.53
C ALA A 263 -23.85 -9.76 -8.18
N LYS A 264 -24.48 -8.64 -8.56
CA LYS A 264 -23.78 -7.49 -9.19
C LYS A 264 -22.71 -6.85 -8.30
N ILE A 265 -22.78 -7.05 -6.97
CA ILE A 265 -21.72 -6.64 -6.03
C ILE A 265 -20.40 -7.38 -6.35
N CYS A 266 -20.48 -8.64 -6.74
CA CYS A 266 -19.34 -9.50 -7.10
C CYS A 266 -19.16 -9.69 -8.62
N TYR A 267 -19.68 -8.78 -9.47
CA TYR A 267 -19.43 -8.81 -10.91
C TYR A 267 -18.11 -8.12 -11.29
N VAL A 268 -18.00 -6.80 -11.05
CA VAL A 268 -16.90 -5.96 -11.56
C VAL A 268 -16.16 -5.27 -10.42
N LEU A 269 -14.83 -5.28 -10.48
CA LEU A 269 -13.93 -4.50 -9.63
C LEU A 269 -14.00 -3.02 -10.05
N TYR A 270 -14.31 -2.14 -9.10
CA TYR A 270 -14.40 -0.69 -9.33
C TYR A 270 -15.41 -0.33 -10.44
N PRO A 271 -16.71 -0.67 -10.27
CA PRO A 271 -17.76 -0.27 -11.19
C PRO A 271 -17.82 1.26 -11.30
N GLY A 272 -18.10 1.76 -12.52
CA GLY A 272 -18.15 3.20 -12.79
C GLY A 272 -19.18 3.92 -11.93
N ASP A 273 -18.71 4.91 -11.17
CA ASP A 273 -19.44 5.57 -10.10
C ASP A 273 -19.82 7.03 -10.43
N ASP A 274 -19.84 7.41 -11.70
CA ASP A 274 -20.42 8.70 -12.13
C ASP A 274 -21.90 8.81 -11.73
N SER A 275 -22.67 7.73 -11.88
CA SER A 275 -24.10 7.65 -11.55
C SER A 275 -24.37 7.35 -10.06
N THR A 276 -25.58 7.67 -9.59
CA THR A 276 -26.02 7.35 -8.22
C THR A 276 -26.08 5.85 -7.95
N GLU A 277 -26.50 5.03 -8.93
CA GLU A 277 -26.47 3.56 -8.78
C GLU A 277 -25.03 3.04 -8.69
N GLY A 278 -24.11 3.57 -9.51
CA GLY A 278 -22.70 3.24 -9.45
C GLY A 278 -22.11 3.52 -8.07
N LYS A 279 -22.37 4.72 -7.51
CA LYS A 279 -22.00 5.08 -6.13
C LYS A 279 -22.59 4.14 -5.09
N ILE A 280 -23.88 3.80 -5.20
CA ILE A 280 -24.54 2.84 -4.29
C ILE A 280 -23.88 1.46 -4.37
N LEU A 281 -23.66 0.92 -5.58
CA LEU A 281 -23.04 -0.38 -5.79
C LEU A 281 -21.60 -0.42 -5.25
N ARG A 282 -20.85 0.66 -5.48
CA ARG A 282 -19.48 0.84 -4.99
C ARG A 282 -19.43 0.86 -3.45
N LEU A 283 -20.39 1.50 -2.78
CA LEU A 283 -20.51 1.47 -1.31
C LEU A 283 -21.04 0.13 -0.78
N LYS A 284 -21.96 -0.54 -1.50
CA LYS A 284 -22.40 -1.92 -1.19
C LYS A 284 -21.23 -2.92 -1.20
N GLN A 285 -20.32 -2.81 -2.17
CA GLN A 285 -19.10 -3.62 -2.23
C GLN A 285 -18.22 -3.47 -0.98
N GLN A 286 -17.95 -2.22 -0.58
CA GLN A 286 -17.16 -1.92 0.62
C GLN A 286 -17.83 -2.49 1.88
N TYR A 287 -19.14 -2.24 2.04
CA TYR A 287 -19.85 -2.68 3.23
C TYR A 287 -19.91 -4.21 3.32
N THR A 288 -20.14 -4.90 2.19
CA THR A 288 -20.10 -6.37 2.12
C THR A 288 -18.75 -6.92 2.59
N LEU A 289 -17.64 -6.36 2.07
CA LEU A 289 -16.29 -6.76 2.48
C LEU A 289 -16.08 -6.57 3.98
N CYS A 290 -16.50 -5.43 4.54
CA CYS A 290 -16.35 -5.15 5.97
C CYS A 290 -17.23 -6.06 6.84
N ALA A 291 -18.53 -6.15 6.54
CA ALA A 291 -19.51 -6.84 7.38
C ALA A 291 -19.33 -8.36 7.40
N ALA A 292 -19.08 -8.99 6.26
CA ALA A 292 -18.85 -10.44 6.21
C ALA A 292 -17.53 -10.81 6.92
N SER A 293 -16.45 -10.06 6.64
CA SER A 293 -15.13 -10.29 7.27
C SER A 293 -15.15 -10.08 8.78
N LEU A 294 -15.84 -9.04 9.27
CA LEU A 294 -15.94 -8.78 10.71
C LEU A 294 -16.73 -9.86 11.45
N GLN A 295 -17.84 -10.33 10.88
CA GLN A 295 -18.61 -11.43 11.47
C GLN A 295 -17.79 -12.73 11.56
N ASP A 296 -16.99 -13.05 10.54
CA ASP A 296 -16.08 -14.21 10.52
C ASP A 296 -14.93 -14.08 11.53
N ILE A 297 -14.32 -12.89 11.62
CA ILE A 297 -13.28 -12.57 12.63
C ILE A 297 -13.84 -12.70 14.05
N ILE A 298 -15.05 -12.18 14.30
CA ILE A 298 -15.72 -12.26 15.59
C ILE A 298 -16.13 -13.69 15.93
N SER A 299 -16.70 -14.43 14.97
CA SER A 299 -17.01 -15.86 15.10
C SER A 299 -15.76 -16.67 15.50
N SER A 300 -14.66 -16.45 14.79
CA SER A 300 -13.39 -17.12 15.05
C SER A 300 -12.74 -16.70 16.39
N PHE A 301 -12.91 -15.45 16.84
CA PHE A 301 -12.49 -15.01 18.18
C PHE A 301 -13.31 -15.68 19.29
N LYS A 302 -14.65 -15.69 19.17
CA LYS A 302 -15.55 -16.36 20.13
C LYS A 302 -15.22 -17.84 20.25
N ARG A 303 -15.19 -18.55 19.12
CA ARG A 303 -14.92 -19.99 19.01
C ARG A 303 -13.60 -20.40 19.68
N ARG A 304 -12.54 -19.59 19.52
CA ARG A 304 -11.22 -19.80 20.15
C ARG A 304 -11.13 -19.38 21.62
N SER A 305 -12.11 -18.64 22.13
CA SER A 305 -12.16 -18.18 23.53
C SER A 305 -12.96 -19.11 24.43
N GLY A 306 -13.81 -19.98 23.86
CA GLY A 306 -14.70 -20.85 24.61
C GLY A 306 -15.88 -20.09 25.23
N ASP A 307 -16.50 -20.68 26.25
CA ASP A 307 -17.80 -20.25 26.78
C ASP A 307 -17.79 -18.85 27.43
N ASN A 308 -16.62 -18.38 27.89
CA ASN A 308 -16.45 -17.10 28.58
C ASN A 308 -15.65 -16.10 27.73
N VAL A 309 -16.35 -15.36 26.87
CA VAL A 309 -15.76 -14.40 25.93
C VAL A 309 -15.42 -13.06 26.61
N ASP A 310 -14.14 -12.81 26.87
CA ASP A 310 -13.65 -11.51 27.34
C ASP A 310 -13.23 -10.59 26.18
N TRP A 311 -14.12 -9.67 25.82
CA TRP A 311 -13.92 -8.70 24.73
C TRP A 311 -12.70 -7.79 24.91
N ARG A 312 -12.17 -7.60 26.12
CA ARG A 312 -10.96 -6.80 26.37
C ARG A 312 -9.72 -7.44 25.76
N GLN A 313 -9.78 -8.75 25.47
CA GLN A 313 -8.76 -9.52 24.77
C GLN A 313 -8.89 -9.44 23.25
N PHE A 314 -9.99 -8.91 22.68
CA PHE A 314 -10.16 -8.78 21.22
C PHE A 314 -8.97 -8.06 20.54
N PRO A 315 -8.53 -6.86 20.94
CA PRO A 315 -7.34 -6.22 20.36
C PRO A 315 -6.01 -6.92 20.70
N ALA A 316 -6.00 -7.87 21.63
CA ALA A 316 -4.86 -8.75 21.91
C ALA A 316 -4.89 -10.06 21.09
N LYS A 317 -6.02 -10.40 20.46
CA LYS A 317 -6.24 -11.58 19.60
C LYS A 317 -6.46 -11.24 18.12
N VAL A 318 -6.82 -10.00 17.81
CA VAL A 318 -7.19 -9.51 16.47
C VAL A 318 -6.39 -8.25 16.13
N ALA A 319 -5.94 -8.13 14.89
CA ALA A 319 -5.57 -6.86 14.26
C ALA A 319 -6.19 -6.78 12.87
N ILE A 320 -6.73 -5.63 12.49
CA ILE A 320 -7.39 -5.40 11.19
C ILE A 320 -6.66 -4.27 10.48
N GLN A 321 -6.06 -4.59 9.33
CA GLN A 321 -5.38 -3.62 8.49
C GLN A 321 -6.31 -3.18 7.36
N MET A 322 -6.66 -1.88 7.36
CA MET A 322 -7.39 -1.22 6.29
C MET A 322 -6.41 -0.84 5.18
N ASN A 323 -6.52 -1.51 4.02
CA ASN A 323 -5.69 -1.22 2.85
C ASN A 323 -6.36 -0.16 1.97
N ASP A 324 -5.85 1.08 2.07
CA ASP A 324 -6.53 2.31 1.64
C ASP A 324 -7.84 2.57 2.43
N THR A 325 -8.67 3.48 1.91
CA THR A 325 -9.94 3.95 2.49
C THR A 325 -11.14 3.05 2.18
N HIS A 326 -11.06 2.17 1.18
CA HIS A 326 -12.18 1.30 0.83
C HIS A 326 -12.77 0.46 1.98
N PRO A 327 -11.99 -0.08 2.96
CA PRO A 327 -12.53 -0.81 4.09
C PRO A 327 -12.78 0.07 5.34
N THR A 328 -12.86 1.40 5.23
CA THR A 328 -13.13 2.33 6.36
C THR A 328 -14.40 1.93 7.13
N LEU A 329 -15.42 1.39 6.46
CA LEU A 329 -16.65 0.92 7.10
C LEU A 329 -16.43 -0.16 8.18
N SER A 330 -15.26 -0.81 8.21
CA SER A 330 -14.86 -1.73 9.29
C SER A 330 -14.86 -1.07 10.66
N VAL A 331 -14.60 0.25 10.73
CA VAL A 331 -14.69 1.03 11.98
C VAL A 331 -16.13 1.02 12.49
N LEU A 332 -17.07 1.40 11.63
CA LEU A 332 -18.47 1.61 11.99
C LEU A 332 -19.17 0.28 12.27
N GLU A 333 -18.85 -0.76 11.48
CA GLU A 333 -19.44 -2.08 11.60
C GLU A 333 -18.93 -2.88 12.82
N LEU A 334 -17.67 -2.69 13.22
CA LEU A 334 -17.15 -3.27 14.46
C LEU A 334 -17.84 -2.64 15.68
N ILE A 335 -17.99 -1.31 15.70
CA ILE A 335 -18.75 -0.60 16.75
C ILE A 335 -20.21 -1.07 16.77
N ARG A 336 -20.87 -1.12 15.59
CA ARG A 336 -22.25 -1.59 15.45
C ARG A 336 -22.42 -3.01 16.02
N THR A 337 -21.52 -3.93 15.70
CA THR A 337 -21.60 -5.31 16.19
C THR A 337 -21.40 -5.36 17.71
N LEU A 338 -20.34 -4.73 18.22
CA LEU A 338 -20.03 -4.74 19.65
C LEU A 338 -21.15 -4.12 20.50
N ILE A 339 -21.85 -3.11 20.02
CA ILE A 339 -22.94 -2.46 20.76
C ILE A 339 -24.29 -3.16 20.52
N ASP A 340 -24.72 -3.30 19.26
CA ASP A 340 -26.09 -3.70 18.91
C ASP A 340 -26.32 -5.22 18.98
N VAL A 341 -25.24 -6.01 18.91
CA VAL A 341 -25.29 -7.49 18.94
C VAL A 341 -24.69 -8.05 20.23
N GLU A 342 -23.55 -7.51 20.66
CA GLU A 342 -22.80 -8.02 21.81
C GLU A 342 -23.07 -7.25 23.12
N GLY A 343 -23.80 -6.13 23.06
CA GLY A 343 -24.28 -5.39 24.23
C GLY A 343 -23.25 -4.53 24.97
N LEU A 344 -22.09 -4.23 24.37
CA LEU A 344 -21.04 -3.44 25.02
C LEU A 344 -21.43 -1.95 25.17
N PRO A 345 -20.99 -1.28 26.26
CA PRO A 345 -21.01 0.18 26.35
C PRO A 345 -20.15 0.83 25.26
N TRP A 346 -20.55 2.04 24.82
CA TRP A 346 -19.86 2.79 23.76
C TRP A 346 -18.35 2.93 24.00
N GLU A 347 -17.93 3.34 25.20
CA GLU A 347 -16.51 3.56 25.50
C GLU A 347 -15.67 2.28 25.37
N GLU A 348 -16.23 1.13 25.78
CA GLU A 348 -15.54 -0.16 25.69
C GLU A 348 -15.47 -0.64 24.24
N ALA A 349 -16.56 -0.50 23.48
CA ALA A 349 -16.58 -0.78 22.04
C ALA A 349 -15.63 0.12 21.25
N TRP A 350 -15.54 1.41 21.57
CA TRP A 350 -14.64 2.37 20.93
C TRP A 350 -13.18 2.07 21.23
N ILE A 351 -12.81 1.81 22.49
CA ILE A 351 -11.45 1.43 22.88
C ILE A 351 -11.02 0.11 22.22
N ILE A 352 -11.92 -0.87 22.11
CA ILE A 352 -11.66 -2.13 21.39
C ILE A 352 -11.45 -1.85 19.90
N THR A 353 -12.32 -1.04 19.28
CA THR A 353 -12.26 -0.67 17.86
C THR A 353 -10.93 0.02 17.55
N GLN A 354 -10.58 1.08 18.29
CA GLN A 354 -9.34 1.82 18.09
C GLN A 354 -8.11 0.91 18.20
N ARG A 355 -8.03 0.09 19.25
CA ARG A 355 -6.88 -0.81 19.51
C ARG A 355 -6.80 -2.01 18.55
N THR A 356 -7.79 -2.22 17.68
CA THR A 356 -7.82 -3.32 16.69
C THR A 356 -7.48 -2.86 15.28
N LEU A 357 -7.88 -1.64 14.91
CA LEU A 357 -7.83 -1.13 13.54
C LEU A 357 -6.60 -0.24 13.26
N ALA A 358 -6.05 -0.37 12.06
CA ALA A 358 -4.98 0.48 11.54
C ALA A 358 -5.14 0.74 10.04
N TYR A 359 -4.59 1.86 9.56
CA TYR A 359 -4.80 2.39 8.22
C TYR A 359 -3.48 2.52 7.45
N THR A 360 -3.44 2.00 6.22
CA THR A 360 -2.38 2.30 5.25
C THR A 360 -2.93 3.18 4.14
N ASN A 361 -2.33 4.36 3.97
CA ASN A 361 -2.62 5.28 2.87
C ASN A 361 -1.66 5.03 1.68
N HIS A 362 -2.17 5.10 0.44
CA HIS A 362 -1.38 5.00 -0.79
C HIS A 362 -1.46 6.25 -1.68
N THR A 363 -1.95 7.37 -1.13
CA THR A 363 -2.51 8.49 -1.91
C THR A 363 -1.93 9.82 -1.47
N VAL A 364 -1.14 10.43 -2.35
CA VAL A 364 -0.49 11.75 -2.17
C VAL A 364 -1.44 12.94 -2.30
N LEU A 365 -2.51 12.81 -3.10
CA LEU A 365 -3.44 13.90 -3.43
C LEU A 365 -4.62 13.92 -2.46
N PRO A 366 -4.82 14.98 -1.64
CA PRO A 366 -5.97 15.09 -0.74
C PRO A 366 -7.33 15.01 -1.46
N GLU A 367 -7.41 15.49 -2.71
CA GLU A 367 -8.59 15.40 -3.55
C GLU A 367 -8.93 13.98 -4.05
N ALA A 368 -8.00 13.04 -3.94
CA ALA A 368 -8.19 11.63 -4.27
C ALA A 368 -8.51 10.76 -3.03
N LEU A 369 -8.72 11.37 -1.86
CA LEU A 369 -9.22 10.68 -0.66
C LEU A 369 -10.74 10.52 -0.73
N GLU A 370 -11.23 9.32 -0.42
CA GLU A 370 -12.64 8.96 -0.66
C GLU A 370 -13.62 9.78 0.20
N LYS A 371 -14.66 10.33 -0.46
CA LYS A 371 -15.77 11.07 0.14
C LYS A 371 -17.10 10.55 -0.37
N TRP A 372 -18.06 10.31 0.53
CA TRP A 372 -19.42 9.88 0.16
C TRP A 372 -20.46 11.00 0.39
N PRO A 373 -21.48 11.14 -0.48
CA PRO A 373 -22.64 11.99 -0.19
C PRO A 373 -23.33 11.54 1.10
N PHE A 374 -23.58 12.47 2.01
CA PHE A 374 -24.19 12.21 3.31
C PHE A 374 -25.52 11.47 3.18
N GLU A 375 -26.39 11.95 2.28
CA GLU A 375 -27.73 11.41 2.06
C GLU A 375 -27.68 10.00 1.46
N LEU A 376 -26.67 9.69 0.64
CA LEU A 376 -26.48 8.34 0.08
C LEU A 376 -26.11 7.36 1.19
N MET A 377 -25.14 7.73 2.04
CA MET A 377 -24.71 6.88 3.15
C MET A 377 -25.78 6.77 4.25
N GLN A 378 -26.56 7.82 4.51
CA GLN A 378 -27.68 7.81 5.45
C GLN A 378 -28.82 6.90 4.97
N ASN A 379 -29.14 6.91 3.67
CA ASN A 379 -30.18 6.04 3.12
C ASN A 379 -29.72 4.57 3.03
N LEU A 380 -28.46 4.30 2.67
CA LEU A 380 -27.96 2.93 2.50
C LEU A 380 -27.54 2.25 3.82
N LEU A 381 -26.97 3.01 4.76
CA LEU A 381 -26.35 2.54 6.00
C LEU A 381 -26.76 3.42 7.20
N PRO A 382 -28.07 3.53 7.51
CA PRO A 382 -28.59 4.50 8.48
C PRO A 382 -28.00 4.32 9.88
N ARG A 383 -27.82 3.08 10.34
CA ARG A 383 -27.23 2.79 11.66
C ARG A 383 -25.76 3.23 11.75
N HIS A 384 -25.02 3.09 10.66
CA HIS A 384 -23.61 3.51 10.60
C HIS A 384 -23.48 5.03 10.61
N MET A 385 -24.42 5.77 10.03
CA MET A 385 -24.43 7.23 10.13
C MET A 385 -24.69 7.74 11.54
N GLU A 386 -25.57 7.09 12.32
CA GLU A 386 -25.71 7.41 13.75
C GLU A 386 -24.39 7.23 14.52
N ILE A 387 -23.60 6.21 14.15
CA ILE A 387 -22.27 5.96 14.71
C ILE A 387 -21.27 7.04 14.24
N VAL A 388 -21.30 7.44 12.97
CA VAL A 388 -20.47 8.55 12.44
C VAL A 388 -20.73 9.84 13.20
N HIS A 389 -21.99 10.25 13.40
CA HIS A 389 -22.32 11.46 14.16
C HIS A 389 -21.74 11.40 15.58
N LYS A 390 -21.80 10.24 16.25
CA LYS A 390 -21.25 10.10 17.60
C LYS A 390 -19.71 10.09 17.65
N ILE A 391 -19.03 9.53 16.64
CA ILE A 391 -17.56 9.65 16.52
C ILE A 391 -17.19 11.11 16.26
N ASP A 392 -17.86 11.79 15.32
CA ASP A 392 -17.58 13.18 14.94
C ASP A 392 -17.77 14.13 16.14
N GLU A 393 -18.88 14.01 16.88
CA GLU A 393 -19.10 14.78 18.13
C GLU A 393 -18.02 14.50 19.19
N SER A 394 -17.73 13.23 19.49
CA SER A 394 -16.69 12.89 20.48
C SER A 394 -15.30 13.38 20.07
N PHE A 395 -14.99 13.35 18.77
CA PHE A 395 -13.73 13.83 18.22
C PHE A 395 -13.62 15.36 18.25
N ILE A 396 -14.68 16.11 17.89
CA ILE A 396 -14.69 17.58 17.99
C ILE A 396 -14.42 18.00 19.44
N ASN A 397 -15.02 17.31 20.41
CA ASN A 397 -14.76 17.56 21.83
C ASN A 397 -13.30 17.24 22.24
N GLU A 398 -12.64 16.22 21.67
CA GLU A 398 -11.19 16.00 21.87
C GLU A 398 -10.33 17.12 21.24
N VAL A 399 -10.70 17.62 20.06
CA VAL A 399 -10.01 18.75 19.41
C VAL A 399 -10.11 20.02 20.27
N ILE A 400 -11.30 20.33 20.79
CA ILE A 400 -11.53 21.46 21.70
C ILE A 400 -10.77 21.27 23.02
N ALA A 401 -10.73 20.06 23.58
CA ALA A 401 -10.01 19.79 24.83
C ALA A 401 -8.48 19.83 24.70
N LYS A 402 -7.93 19.63 23.49
CA LYS A 402 -6.48 19.70 23.21
C LYS A 402 -5.98 21.06 22.74
N ASN A 403 -6.81 21.87 22.09
CA ASN A 403 -6.44 23.21 21.65
C ASN A 403 -6.92 24.23 22.68
N ASN A 404 -5.99 24.87 23.41
CA ASN A 404 -6.33 25.94 24.34
C ASN A 404 -7.17 27.03 23.63
N LEU A 405 -8.24 27.49 24.28
CA LEU A 405 -9.31 28.35 23.72
C LEU A 405 -8.88 29.80 23.40
N THR A 406 -7.62 30.05 23.07
CA THR A 406 -7.06 31.39 22.84
C THR A 406 -7.28 31.95 21.44
N ASP A 407 -7.58 31.10 20.45
CA ASP A 407 -8.04 31.55 19.12
C ASP A 407 -9.19 30.65 18.64
N LEU A 408 -10.40 31.19 18.63
CA LEU A 408 -11.60 30.48 18.18
C LEU A 408 -11.68 30.36 16.65
N LYS A 409 -11.07 31.25 15.88
CA LYS A 409 -11.06 31.18 14.40
C LYS A 409 -10.10 30.10 13.91
N GLU A 410 -8.93 29.97 14.51
CA GLU A 410 -8.01 28.85 14.23
C GLU A 410 -8.64 27.51 14.63
N LEU A 411 -9.28 27.45 15.80
CA LEU A 411 -9.97 26.25 16.28
C LEU A 411 -11.12 25.83 15.36
N GLU A 412 -11.97 26.76 14.94
CA GLU A 412 -13.08 26.47 14.03
C GLU A 412 -12.57 26.01 12.64
N LYS A 413 -11.49 26.63 12.13
CA LYS A 413 -10.82 26.19 10.90
C LYS A 413 -10.27 24.77 11.02
N LYS A 414 -9.58 24.44 12.12
CA LYS A 414 -9.08 23.08 12.40
C LYS A 414 -10.22 22.07 12.45
N ILE A 415 -11.31 22.38 13.14
CA ILE A 415 -12.51 21.54 13.18
C ILE A 415 -13.08 21.31 11.76
N LYS A 416 -13.22 22.37 10.95
CA LYS A 416 -13.67 22.27 9.55
C LYS A 416 -12.73 21.44 8.66
N GLY A 417 -11.43 21.38 8.96
CA GLY A 417 -10.46 20.50 8.29
C GLY A 417 -10.52 19.04 8.76
N MET A 418 -10.58 18.81 10.08
CA MET A 418 -10.42 17.49 10.68
C MET A 418 -11.73 16.68 10.80
N ARG A 419 -12.91 17.32 10.82
CA ARG A 419 -14.20 16.61 10.94
C ARG A 419 -14.37 15.50 9.89
N ILE A 420 -15.14 14.49 10.28
CA ILE A 420 -15.60 13.41 9.38
C ILE A 420 -16.75 13.93 8.52
N LEU A 421 -17.64 14.72 9.13
CA LEU A 421 -18.81 15.29 8.48
C LEU A 421 -18.50 16.69 7.93
N GLU A 422 -18.41 16.78 6.61
CA GLU A 422 -18.10 17.99 5.85
C GLU A 422 -19.40 18.67 5.39
N ASN A 423 -19.50 19.99 5.64
CA ASN A 423 -20.70 20.82 5.41
C ASN A 423 -21.96 20.40 6.19
N GLU A 424 -21.81 19.49 7.16
CA GLU A 424 -22.83 19.19 8.17
C GLU A 424 -22.80 20.23 9.29
N ASP A 425 -23.96 20.49 9.90
CA ASP A 425 -24.07 21.37 11.05
C ASP A 425 -23.22 20.85 12.24
N LEU A 426 -22.81 21.74 13.15
CA LEU A 426 -22.07 21.36 14.35
C LEU A 426 -23.03 20.83 15.43
N PRO A 427 -22.60 19.88 16.28
CA PRO A 427 -23.42 19.40 17.39
C PRO A 427 -23.89 20.53 18.32
N ASP A 428 -25.11 20.43 18.86
CA ASP A 428 -25.66 21.41 19.82
C ASP A 428 -24.78 21.59 21.06
N SER A 429 -24.01 20.56 21.42
CA SER A 429 -23.02 20.57 22.49
C SER A 429 -21.81 21.49 22.21
N VAL A 430 -21.55 21.80 20.94
CA VAL A 430 -20.42 22.59 20.45
C VAL A 430 -20.83 24.00 20.02
N VAL A 431 -22.07 24.19 19.54
CA VAL A 431 -22.62 25.50 19.10
C VAL A 431 -22.36 26.65 20.10
N PRO A 432 -22.50 26.50 21.43
CA PRO A 432 -22.20 27.56 22.39
C PRO A 432 -20.76 28.07 22.39
N VAL A 433 -19.78 27.26 21.95
CA VAL A 433 -18.34 27.61 21.94
C VAL A 433 -18.03 28.69 20.91
N PHE A 434 -18.78 28.74 19.81
CA PHE A 434 -18.57 29.68 18.70
C PHE A 434 -19.69 30.72 18.56
N ALA A 435 -20.71 30.70 19.44
CA ALA A 435 -21.89 31.55 19.33
C ALA A 435 -21.56 33.06 19.29
N ASP A 436 -20.58 33.53 20.07
CA ASP A 436 -20.19 34.95 20.06
C ASP A 436 -19.24 35.32 18.91
N LEU A 437 -18.48 34.34 18.39
CA LEU A 437 -17.69 34.49 17.17
C LEU A 437 -18.63 34.69 15.96
N TRP A 438 -19.62 33.81 15.80
CA TRP A 438 -20.55 33.87 14.67
C TRP A 438 -21.47 35.10 14.72
N LYS A 439 -21.89 35.58 15.90
CA LYS A 439 -22.59 36.87 16.03
C LYS A 439 -21.76 38.02 15.49
N ALA A 440 -20.47 38.08 15.84
CA ALA A 440 -19.57 39.13 15.37
C ALA A 440 -19.33 39.06 13.85
N GLU A 441 -19.28 37.85 13.27
CA GLU A 441 -19.18 37.66 11.82
C GLU A 441 -20.50 37.95 11.09
N GLU A 442 -21.66 37.63 11.67
CA GLU A 442 -22.97 37.99 11.13
C GLU A 442 -23.22 39.51 11.19
N GLU A 443 -22.79 40.19 12.25
CA GLU A 443 -22.80 41.66 12.31
C GLU A 443 -21.83 42.30 11.31
N ALA A 444 -20.63 41.74 11.12
CA ALA A 444 -19.68 42.22 10.12
C ALA A 444 -20.24 42.05 8.70
N ALA A 445 -20.76 40.87 8.37
CA ALA A 445 -21.37 40.58 7.06
C ALA A 445 -22.62 41.44 6.79
N LYS A 446 -23.40 41.80 7.82
CA LYS A 446 -24.49 42.78 7.70
C LYS A 446 -23.97 44.17 7.36
N ARG A 447 -22.90 44.64 8.02
CA ARG A 447 -22.29 45.95 7.71
C ARG A 447 -21.68 45.96 6.31
N GLU A 448 -20.96 44.92 5.90
CA GLU A 448 -20.44 44.79 4.53
C GLU A 448 -21.58 44.75 3.49
N ALA A 449 -22.69 44.07 3.78
CA ALA A 449 -23.87 44.06 2.90
C ALA A 449 -24.62 45.40 2.86
N GLU A 450 -24.67 46.14 3.97
CA GLU A 450 -25.25 47.49 4.05
C GLU A 450 -24.36 48.52 3.33
N GLU A 451 -23.04 48.43 3.47
CA GLU A 451 -22.05 49.24 2.74
C GLU A 451 -22.10 48.94 1.24
N ALA A 452 -22.08 47.67 0.82
CA ALA A 452 -22.22 47.29 -0.59
C ALA A 452 -23.59 47.67 -1.19
N ALA A 453 -24.66 47.66 -0.39
CA ALA A 453 -25.97 48.17 -0.81
C ALA A 453 -26.02 49.71 -0.87
N ALA A 454 -25.22 50.41 -0.08
CA ALA A 454 -25.05 51.85 -0.15
C ALA A 454 -24.18 52.26 -1.36
N GLU A 455 -23.10 51.52 -1.67
CA GLU A 455 -22.30 51.71 -2.88
C GLU A 455 -23.15 51.47 -4.13
N ARG A 456 -23.88 50.35 -4.23
CA ARG A 456 -24.78 50.11 -5.38
C ARG A 456 -25.82 51.22 -5.56
N LYS A 457 -26.39 51.75 -4.47
CA LYS A 457 -27.30 52.91 -4.55
C LYS A 457 -26.60 54.20 -4.94
N ALA A 458 -25.33 54.37 -4.61
CA ALA A 458 -24.52 55.50 -5.05
C ALA A 458 -24.14 55.38 -6.54
N GLU A 459 -23.87 54.17 -7.03
CA GLU A 459 -23.68 53.88 -8.46
C GLU A 459 -24.98 54.08 -9.26
N GLU A 460 -26.12 53.58 -8.78
CA GLU A 460 -27.44 53.81 -9.38
C GLU A 460 -27.77 55.32 -9.43
N ALA A 461 -27.60 56.04 -8.33
CA ALA A 461 -27.84 57.50 -8.28
C ALA A 461 -26.81 58.30 -9.12
N ALA A 462 -25.59 57.80 -9.31
CA ALA A 462 -24.62 58.39 -10.23
C ALA A 462 -25.03 58.15 -11.69
N ALA A 463 -25.50 56.95 -12.03
CA ALA A 463 -26.01 56.62 -13.36
C ALA A 463 -27.29 57.41 -13.71
N GLU A 464 -28.20 57.62 -12.75
CA GLU A 464 -29.36 58.50 -12.93
C GLU A 464 -28.92 59.95 -13.21
N ARG A 465 -27.97 60.50 -12.43
CA ARG A 465 -27.42 61.85 -12.67
C ARG A 465 -26.72 61.96 -14.02
N GLU A 466 -25.95 60.95 -14.43
CA GLU A 466 -25.29 60.95 -15.74
C GLU A 466 -26.33 60.85 -16.88
N ALA A 467 -27.48 60.20 -16.65
CA ALA A 467 -28.61 60.18 -17.57
C ALA A 467 -29.35 61.54 -17.63
N GLU A 468 -29.52 62.22 -16.49
CA GLU A 468 -30.07 63.59 -16.44
C GLU A 468 -29.15 64.60 -17.13
N GLU A 469 -27.83 64.54 -16.92
CA GLU A 469 -26.87 65.38 -17.65
C GLU A 469 -26.87 65.07 -19.15
N LYS A 470 -26.99 63.79 -19.56
CA LYS A 470 -27.16 63.41 -20.98
C LYS A 470 -28.49 63.92 -21.56
N ALA A 471 -29.56 63.99 -20.77
CA ALA A 471 -30.83 64.58 -21.18
C ALA A 471 -30.73 66.12 -21.33
N ALA A 472 -30.10 66.81 -20.38
CA ALA A 472 -29.84 68.26 -20.46
C ALA A 472 -28.90 68.62 -21.63
N SER A 473 -27.88 67.78 -21.89
CA SER A 473 -26.98 67.86 -23.05
C SER A 473 -27.71 67.66 -24.38
N LYS A 474 -28.86 66.98 -24.38
CA LYS A 474 -29.70 66.77 -25.56
C LYS A 474 -30.69 67.92 -25.77
N ALA A 475 -31.35 68.38 -24.71
CA ALA A 475 -32.22 69.56 -24.75
C ALA A 475 -31.47 70.81 -25.25
N SER A 476 -30.21 70.98 -24.84
CA SER A 476 -29.31 72.07 -25.31
C SER A 476 -28.72 71.88 -26.71
N LYS A 477 -29.09 70.82 -27.44
CA LYS A 477 -28.64 70.55 -28.83
C LYS A 477 -29.76 70.49 -29.87
N GLU A 478 -31.04 70.48 -29.48
CA GLU A 478 -32.17 70.46 -30.42
C GLU A 478 -32.69 71.87 -30.81
N GLU A 479 -32.20 72.95 -30.20
CA GLU A 479 -32.45 74.34 -30.68
C GLU A 479 -31.52 74.81 -31.80
N LEU A 480 -30.50 74.03 -32.19
CA LEU A 480 -29.43 74.47 -33.10
C LEU A 480 -29.32 73.66 -34.41
N ALA A 481 -30.45 73.17 -34.92
CA ALA A 481 -30.56 72.55 -36.25
C ALA A 481 -31.94 72.77 -36.91
N LYS A 482 -32.16 73.95 -37.52
CA LYS A 482 -33.29 74.21 -38.42
C LYS A 482 -32.81 74.87 -39.71
N GLY A 483 -33.25 74.30 -40.84
CA GLY A 483 -32.84 74.69 -42.19
C GLY A 483 -31.67 73.84 -42.71
N GLU A 484 -31.69 73.32 -43.93
CA GLU A 484 -32.74 73.31 -44.96
C GLU A 484 -32.61 72.04 -45.83
N ALA A 485 -33.71 71.63 -46.51
CA ALA A 485 -33.74 71.03 -47.87
C ALA A 485 -32.90 69.75 -48.18
N LYS A 486 -33.29 68.84 -49.10
CA LYS A 486 -34.53 68.44 -49.79
C LYS A 486 -34.14 67.25 -50.70
N GLU A 487 -35.04 66.29 -50.95
CA GLU A 487 -35.13 65.48 -52.20
C GLU A 487 -33.92 64.55 -52.54
N GLU A 488 -34.02 63.39 -53.20
CA GLU A 488 -35.16 62.55 -53.64
C GLU A 488 -34.68 61.09 -53.90
N ILE A 489 -35.62 60.14 -54.02
CA ILE A 489 -35.65 58.94 -54.92
C ILE A 489 -34.34 58.12 -55.12
N ALA A 490 -34.27 56.79 -54.97
CA ALA A 490 -35.14 55.70 -54.47
C ALA A 490 -34.19 54.45 -54.27
N ASP A 491 -34.45 53.15 -54.44
CA ASP A 491 -35.60 52.28 -54.85
C ASP A 491 -35.30 50.82 -54.38
N GLY A 492 -36.21 49.86 -54.60
CA GLY A 492 -35.85 48.44 -54.80
C GLY A 492 -36.29 47.42 -53.75
N GLU A 493 -37.51 46.90 -53.91
CA GLU A 493 -38.01 45.62 -53.35
C GLU A 493 -37.26 44.37 -53.89
N SER A 494 -37.50 43.11 -53.45
CA SER A 494 -37.92 42.47 -52.18
C SER A 494 -37.98 40.91 -52.39
N ARG A 495 -37.90 40.09 -51.32
CA ARG A 495 -38.35 38.66 -51.19
C ARG A 495 -38.05 38.21 -49.74
N LYS A 496 -38.97 37.70 -48.91
CA LYS A 496 -39.78 36.44 -48.96
C LYS A 496 -38.86 35.19 -49.00
N VAL A 497 -39.08 34.11 -48.23
CA VAL A 497 -40.31 33.42 -47.75
C VAL A 497 -40.02 32.89 -46.32
N ASP A 498 -40.80 33.07 -45.23
CA ASP A 498 -42.23 32.81 -44.91
C ASP A 498 -42.56 31.34 -44.57
N SER A 499 -43.12 31.08 -43.38
CA SER A 499 -44.10 29.98 -43.11
C SER A 499 -44.57 29.98 -41.65
N LYS A 500 -45.82 29.54 -41.43
CA LYS A 500 -46.58 29.59 -40.16
C LYS A 500 -47.17 28.21 -39.83
N HIS A 501 -47.58 28.01 -38.57
CA HIS A 501 -48.74 27.23 -38.04
C HIS A 501 -48.36 26.36 -36.80
N VAL A 502 -49.21 26.18 -35.77
CA VAL A 502 -50.37 26.99 -35.30
C VAL A 502 -50.66 26.74 -33.80
N LYS A 503 -51.38 27.68 -33.17
CA LYS A 503 -52.02 27.73 -31.83
C LYS A 503 -52.19 26.44 -30.99
N ILE A 504 -52.05 26.61 -29.67
CA ILE A 504 -53.07 26.19 -28.68
C ILE A 504 -53.48 27.45 -27.88
N ASP A 505 -54.70 27.48 -27.33
CA ASP A 505 -55.34 28.71 -26.84
C ASP A 505 -55.06 29.09 -25.38
N SER A 506 -55.27 30.39 -25.15
CA SER A 506 -55.08 31.18 -23.94
C SER A 506 -56.09 30.81 -22.83
N GLY A 507 -55.76 31.04 -21.55
CA GLY A 507 -56.65 30.53 -20.48
C GLY A 507 -56.59 31.09 -19.06
N ASN A 508 -55.75 32.07 -18.68
CA ASN A 508 -56.03 32.92 -17.50
C ASN A 508 -55.13 34.17 -17.36
N GLU A 509 -55.56 35.11 -16.52
CA GLU A 509 -55.01 36.46 -16.41
C GLU A 509 -53.78 36.62 -15.50
N VAL A 510 -53.03 37.71 -15.77
CA VAL A 510 -51.85 38.14 -15.01
C VAL A 510 -52.22 38.64 -13.61
N LYS A 511 -51.48 38.18 -12.60
CA LYS A 511 -51.19 38.99 -11.40
C LYS A 511 -49.67 39.15 -11.26
N LYS A 512 -49.23 40.36 -10.95
CA LYS A 512 -47.82 40.67 -10.67
C LYS A 512 -47.36 39.92 -9.41
N SER A 513 -46.23 39.24 -9.52
CA SER A 513 -45.33 38.96 -8.40
C SER A 513 -43.98 39.61 -8.70
N GLU A 514 -43.40 40.32 -7.74
CA GLU A 514 -42.17 41.08 -7.94
C GLU A 514 -40.97 40.12 -8.07
N ASN A 515 -40.42 40.02 -9.28
CA ASN A 515 -39.33 39.10 -9.58
C ASN A 515 -37.98 39.67 -9.13
N THR A 516 -37.79 39.75 -7.81
CA THR A 516 -36.50 40.09 -7.22
C THR A 516 -35.53 38.93 -7.45
N PHE A 517 -34.50 39.15 -8.28
CA PHE A 517 -33.35 38.26 -8.36
C PHE A 517 -32.64 38.25 -7.00
N LYS A 518 -32.96 37.26 -6.17
CA LYS A 518 -32.09 36.85 -5.07
C LYS A 518 -31.19 35.74 -5.59
N ASP A 519 -29.89 35.98 -5.57
CA ASP A 519 -28.91 34.94 -5.83
C ASP A 519 -29.14 33.79 -4.84
N VAL A 520 -29.49 32.61 -5.36
CA VAL A 520 -29.68 31.43 -4.53
C VAL A 520 -28.31 30.95 -4.11
N VAL A 521 -27.91 31.27 -2.88
CA VAL A 521 -26.67 30.77 -2.26
C VAL A 521 -26.80 29.25 -2.10
N VAL A 522 -26.31 28.51 -3.10
CA VAL A 522 -26.30 27.05 -3.11
C VAL A 522 -25.38 26.58 -1.99
N LYS A 523 -25.95 25.99 -0.94
CA LYS A 523 -25.16 25.36 0.13
C LYS A 523 -24.28 24.26 -0.48
N PRO A 524 -22.99 24.16 -0.09
CA PRO A 524 -22.13 23.08 -0.56
C PRO A 524 -22.64 21.71 -0.08
N PRO A 525 -22.37 20.62 -0.82
CA PRO A 525 -22.93 19.30 -0.52
C PRO A 525 -22.39 18.74 0.80
N LYS A 526 -23.25 18.02 1.53
CA LYS A 526 -22.90 17.31 2.76
C LYS A 526 -22.13 16.03 2.42
N LEU A 527 -20.94 15.83 3.02
CA LEU A 527 -20.01 14.75 2.66
C LEU A 527 -19.45 14.03 3.89
N VAL A 528 -19.17 12.74 3.75
CA VAL A 528 -18.48 11.90 4.75
C VAL A 528 -17.05 11.65 4.29
N ARG A 529 -16.05 12.17 5.02
CA ARG A 529 -14.62 12.05 4.72
C ARG A 529 -14.03 10.76 5.29
N MET A 530 -13.91 9.72 4.47
CA MET A 530 -13.53 8.37 4.92
C MET A 530 -12.09 8.30 5.45
N ALA A 531 -11.18 9.08 4.86
CA ALA A 531 -9.81 9.19 5.33
C ALA A 531 -9.71 9.76 6.76
N ASN A 532 -10.50 10.78 7.09
CA ASN A 532 -10.52 11.38 8.43
C ASN A 532 -11.02 10.36 9.47
N LEU A 533 -12.10 9.63 9.15
CA LEU A 533 -12.62 8.53 9.98
C LEU A 533 -11.56 7.44 10.22
N CYS A 534 -10.79 7.06 9.19
CA CYS A 534 -9.65 6.14 9.32
C CYS A 534 -8.55 6.65 10.27
N VAL A 535 -8.19 7.93 10.20
CA VAL A 535 -7.14 8.54 11.04
C VAL A 535 -7.60 8.71 12.49
N ILE A 536 -8.87 9.05 12.72
CA ILE A 536 -9.47 9.18 14.06
C ILE A 536 -9.57 7.81 14.73
N ALA A 537 -10.11 6.81 14.03
CA ALA A 537 -10.34 5.48 14.58
C ALA A 537 -9.08 4.61 14.64
N GLY A 538 -8.19 4.65 13.66
CA GLY A 538 -7.00 3.79 13.65
C GLY A 538 -6.00 4.14 14.76
N HIS A 539 -5.44 3.13 15.44
CA HIS A 539 -4.33 3.35 16.40
C HIS A 539 -2.96 3.53 15.72
N ALA A 540 -2.89 3.32 14.40
CA ALA A 540 -1.71 3.57 13.58
C ALA A 540 -2.14 3.96 12.15
N VAL A 541 -1.42 4.91 11.58
CA VAL A 541 -1.56 5.43 10.22
C VAL A 541 -0.20 5.33 9.54
N ASN A 542 -0.11 4.71 8.38
CA ASN A 542 1.17 4.62 7.66
C ASN A 542 1.10 4.99 6.18
N GLY A 543 2.16 5.65 5.70
CA GLY A 543 2.48 5.78 4.28
C GLY A 543 3.32 4.59 3.76
N VAL A 544 3.65 4.61 2.47
CA VAL A 544 4.16 3.46 1.69
C VAL A 544 5.50 3.67 0.97
N ALA A 545 6.16 4.79 1.28
CA ALA A 545 7.57 5.11 1.04
C ALA A 545 7.98 6.21 2.04
N ARG A 546 9.29 6.43 2.24
CA ARG A 546 9.78 7.44 3.20
C ARG A 546 9.24 8.84 2.90
N ILE A 547 9.45 9.35 1.68
CA ILE A 547 8.98 10.70 1.28
C ILE A 547 7.44 10.80 1.33
N HIS A 548 6.73 9.78 0.84
CA HIS A 548 5.27 9.71 0.93
C HIS A 548 4.79 9.82 2.38
N SER A 549 5.47 9.16 3.31
CA SER A 549 5.12 9.18 4.73
C SER A 549 5.42 10.51 5.43
N GLU A 550 6.28 11.36 4.87
CA GLU A 550 6.45 12.75 5.32
C GLU A 550 5.37 13.65 4.71
N ILE A 551 5.06 13.54 3.41
CA ILE A 551 3.92 14.25 2.76
C ILE A 551 2.59 13.97 3.51
N VAL A 552 2.38 12.72 3.93
CA VAL A 552 1.21 12.30 4.73
C VAL A 552 1.12 13.02 6.10
N LYS A 553 2.25 13.43 6.69
CA LYS A 553 2.31 14.20 7.96
C LYS A 553 2.34 15.71 7.74
N GLU A 554 3.00 16.19 6.71
CA GLU A 554 3.30 17.61 6.49
C GLU A 554 2.20 18.30 5.68
N GLU A 555 1.55 17.58 4.76
CA GLU A 555 0.54 18.13 3.84
C GLU A 555 -0.84 17.50 4.03
N VAL A 556 -0.95 16.16 4.00
CA VAL A 556 -2.26 15.47 3.88
C VAL A 556 -3.06 15.44 5.19
N PHE A 557 -2.41 15.14 6.33
CA PHE A 557 -3.07 14.99 7.64
C PHE A 557 -2.37 15.81 8.74
N ASN A 558 -1.90 17.02 8.43
CA ASN A 558 -1.02 17.77 9.32
C ASN A 558 -1.59 18.05 10.72
N ASP A 559 -2.84 18.54 10.82
CA ASP A 559 -3.46 18.78 12.13
C ASP A 559 -3.63 17.48 12.95
N PHE A 560 -3.88 16.34 12.30
CA PHE A 560 -3.93 15.05 12.98
C PHE A 560 -2.56 14.58 13.46
N TYR A 561 -1.50 14.86 12.70
CA TYR A 561 -0.12 14.58 13.09
C TYR A 561 0.33 15.46 14.26
N GLN A 562 -0.10 16.72 14.32
CA GLN A 562 0.08 17.57 15.51
C GLN A 562 -0.65 17.00 16.74
N MET A 563 -1.84 16.41 16.55
CA MET A 563 -2.73 15.94 17.62
C MET A 563 -2.41 14.54 18.17
N TRP A 564 -1.80 13.66 17.36
CA TRP A 564 -1.40 12.28 17.67
C TRP A 564 -0.13 11.86 16.89
N PRO A 565 1.04 12.48 17.12
CA PRO A 565 2.24 12.21 16.32
C PRO A 565 2.70 10.75 16.37
N GLU A 566 2.39 10.02 17.45
CA GLU A 566 2.70 8.59 17.62
C GLU A 566 1.92 7.65 16.70
N LYS A 567 0.78 8.09 16.12
CA LYS A 567 0.03 7.29 15.14
C LYS A 567 0.77 7.16 13.81
N PHE A 568 1.55 8.17 13.40
CA PHE A 568 2.05 8.32 12.03
C PHE A 568 3.41 7.64 11.77
N GLN A 569 3.47 6.80 10.74
CA GLN A 569 4.57 5.85 10.52
C GLN A 569 4.91 5.67 9.02
N ASN A 570 6.14 5.30 8.68
CA ASN A 570 6.49 4.84 7.32
C ASN A 570 6.47 3.31 7.23
N LYS A 571 5.92 2.75 6.14
CA LYS A 571 6.21 1.39 5.68
C LYS A 571 6.43 1.32 4.17
N THR A 572 7.67 1.58 3.74
CA THR A 572 8.11 1.33 2.37
C THR A 572 7.65 -0.05 1.89
N ASN A 573 6.96 -0.06 0.74
CA ASN A 573 6.45 -1.28 0.12
C ASN A 573 7.56 -2.28 -0.23
N GLY A 574 7.16 -3.53 -0.50
CA GLY A 574 8.05 -4.58 -0.99
C GLY A 574 7.33 -5.55 -1.93
N VAL A 575 8.11 -6.39 -2.61
CA VAL A 575 7.61 -7.48 -3.46
C VAL A 575 8.29 -8.78 -3.05
N THR A 576 7.67 -9.92 -3.38
CA THR A 576 8.22 -11.25 -3.05
C THR A 576 9.35 -11.66 -3.99
N PRO A 577 10.53 -12.08 -3.48
CA PRO A 577 11.60 -12.64 -4.32
C PRO A 577 11.28 -14.04 -4.83
N ARG A 578 10.26 -14.74 -4.28
CA ARG A 578 9.81 -16.05 -4.78
C ARG A 578 9.23 -15.89 -6.18
N ARG A 579 8.09 -15.20 -6.30
CA ARG A 579 7.48 -14.93 -7.61
C ARG A 579 8.41 -14.13 -8.52
N TRP A 580 8.91 -12.98 -8.05
CA TRP A 580 9.55 -11.96 -8.89
C TRP A 580 11.05 -12.15 -9.12
N ILE A 581 11.65 -13.25 -8.65
CA ILE A 581 12.98 -13.72 -9.09
C ILE A 581 12.97 -15.25 -9.23
N ARG A 582 12.72 -15.98 -8.15
CA ARG A 582 12.97 -17.43 -8.07
C ARG A 582 12.15 -18.27 -9.05
N PHE A 583 10.94 -17.83 -9.37
CA PHE A 583 9.99 -18.53 -10.24
C PHE A 583 9.86 -17.89 -11.62
N CYS A 584 9.75 -16.56 -11.75
CA CYS A 584 9.67 -15.92 -13.07
C CYS A 584 11.02 -15.85 -13.81
N ASN A 585 12.15 -16.00 -13.12
CA ASN A 585 13.49 -15.91 -13.74
C ASN A 585 14.40 -17.06 -13.25
N PRO A 586 14.10 -18.32 -13.66
CA PRO A 586 14.83 -19.49 -13.19
C PRO A 586 16.30 -19.49 -13.61
N GLU A 587 16.65 -18.95 -14.78
CA GLU A 587 18.04 -18.88 -15.24
C GLU A 587 18.88 -17.90 -14.41
N LEU A 588 18.36 -16.70 -14.13
CA LEU A 588 19.01 -15.78 -13.18
C LEU A 588 19.10 -16.40 -11.78
N SER A 589 18.10 -17.18 -11.37
CA SER A 589 18.10 -17.83 -10.06
C SER A 589 19.16 -18.94 -9.95
N LYS A 590 19.36 -19.74 -11.00
CA LYS A 590 20.48 -20.70 -11.11
C LYS A 590 21.82 -19.96 -11.03
N LEU A 591 21.93 -18.80 -11.69
CA LEU A 591 23.13 -17.97 -11.68
C LEU A 591 23.43 -17.42 -10.27
N ILE A 592 22.44 -16.84 -9.58
CA ILE A 592 22.59 -16.36 -8.20
C ILE A 592 22.97 -17.52 -7.26
N ASN A 593 22.31 -18.69 -7.39
CA ASN A 593 22.64 -19.89 -6.61
C ASN A 593 24.11 -20.31 -6.79
N LYS A 594 24.61 -20.31 -8.03
CA LYS A 594 26.00 -20.64 -8.38
C LYS A 594 27.00 -19.68 -7.73
N TRP A 595 26.80 -18.38 -7.89
CA TRP A 595 27.77 -17.36 -7.47
C TRP A 595 27.71 -17.02 -5.96
N LEU A 596 26.57 -17.27 -5.29
CA LEU A 596 26.46 -17.22 -3.83
C LEU A 596 26.77 -18.56 -3.14
N GLY A 597 26.86 -19.66 -3.89
CA GLY A 597 27.03 -21.02 -3.37
C GLY A 597 25.84 -21.53 -2.54
N THR A 598 24.65 -20.94 -2.69
CA THR A 598 23.46 -21.23 -1.88
C THR A 598 22.18 -20.64 -2.48
N GLU A 599 21.04 -21.28 -2.19
CA GLU A 599 19.68 -20.78 -2.48
C GLU A 599 19.09 -19.95 -1.31
N ASP A 600 19.81 -19.80 -0.19
CA ASP A 600 19.30 -19.11 1.01
C ASP A 600 18.71 -17.73 0.71
N TRP A 601 19.20 -17.02 -0.31
CA TRP A 601 18.78 -15.67 -0.69
C TRP A 601 17.28 -15.52 -1.00
N VAL A 602 16.58 -16.61 -1.34
CA VAL A 602 15.12 -16.59 -1.58
C VAL A 602 14.33 -16.31 -0.29
N LEU A 603 14.91 -16.66 0.87
CA LEU A 603 14.43 -16.28 2.21
C LEU A 603 15.25 -15.12 2.80
N GLN A 604 16.56 -15.14 2.57
CA GLN A 604 17.58 -14.24 3.13
C GLN A 604 18.06 -13.26 2.06
N THR A 605 17.14 -12.42 1.56
CA THR A 605 17.42 -11.56 0.39
C THR A 605 18.52 -10.52 0.66
N GLU A 606 18.94 -10.32 1.92
CA GLU A 606 20.13 -9.52 2.22
C GLU A 606 21.41 -10.09 1.59
N ARG A 607 21.43 -11.40 1.32
CA ARG A 607 22.57 -12.10 0.73
C ARG A 607 22.81 -11.77 -0.75
N LEU A 608 21.85 -11.16 -1.44
CA LEU A 608 22.12 -10.57 -2.76
C LEU A 608 23.21 -9.49 -2.67
N ALA A 609 23.36 -8.81 -1.53
CA ALA A 609 24.46 -7.86 -1.32
C ALA A 609 25.86 -8.49 -1.34
N GLU A 610 25.99 -9.82 -1.21
CA GLU A 610 27.26 -10.51 -1.37
C GLU A 610 27.74 -10.53 -2.83
N LEU A 611 26.83 -10.44 -3.81
CA LEU A 611 27.15 -10.38 -5.24
C LEU A 611 28.05 -9.19 -5.59
N ARG A 612 28.03 -8.11 -4.80
CA ARG A 612 28.93 -6.94 -4.94
C ARG A 612 30.41 -7.32 -5.08
N LYS A 613 30.84 -8.43 -4.45
CA LYS A 613 32.21 -8.96 -4.50
C LYS A 613 32.67 -9.37 -5.90
N PHE A 614 31.72 -9.72 -6.78
CA PHE A 614 31.97 -10.20 -8.15
C PHE A 614 31.61 -9.15 -9.22
N ALA A 615 31.42 -7.88 -8.84
CA ALA A 615 30.93 -6.84 -9.75
C ALA A 615 31.80 -6.61 -11.00
N GLU A 616 33.12 -6.86 -10.91
CA GLU A 616 34.05 -6.73 -12.04
C GLU A 616 34.45 -8.11 -12.64
N ASN A 617 33.67 -9.17 -12.37
CA ASN A 617 33.96 -10.51 -12.89
C ASN A 617 33.33 -10.72 -14.29
N THR A 618 34.18 -10.81 -15.31
CA THR A 618 33.76 -10.89 -16.71
C THR A 618 33.09 -12.22 -17.10
N ASP A 619 33.29 -13.32 -16.35
CA ASP A 619 32.57 -14.57 -16.59
C ASP A 619 31.14 -14.52 -16.06
N LEU A 620 30.93 -13.89 -14.89
CA LEU A 620 29.61 -13.57 -14.38
C LEU A 620 28.84 -12.63 -15.33
N HIS A 621 29.50 -11.62 -15.91
CA HIS A 621 28.90 -10.73 -16.92
C HIS A 621 28.42 -11.51 -18.17
N LYS A 622 29.22 -12.45 -18.68
CA LYS A 622 28.84 -13.32 -19.83
C LYS A 622 27.61 -14.17 -19.48
N GLU A 623 27.60 -14.80 -18.32
CA GLU A 623 26.50 -15.65 -17.85
C GLU A 623 25.22 -14.84 -17.61
N TRP A 624 25.35 -13.61 -17.06
CA TRP A 624 24.23 -12.69 -16.85
C TRP A 624 23.61 -12.22 -18.18
N ARG A 625 24.44 -11.89 -19.18
CA ARG A 625 24.00 -11.60 -20.55
C ARG A 625 23.30 -12.79 -21.19
N ALA A 626 23.82 -14.00 -21.02
CA ALA A 626 23.20 -15.22 -21.55
C ALA A 626 21.79 -15.44 -20.96
N ALA A 627 21.64 -15.32 -19.63
CA ALA A 627 20.34 -15.42 -18.96
C ALA A 627 19.37 -14.30 -19.41
N LYS A 628 19.83 -13.05 -19.50
CA LYS A 628 19.01 -11.94 -20.01
C LYS A 628 18.55 -12.19 -21.46
N LYS A 629 19.45 -12.67 -22.34
CA LYS A 629 19.13 -12.91 -23.74
C LYS A 629 18.19 -14.11 -23.94
N ALA A 630 18.30 -15.16 -23.12
CA ALA A 630 17.33 -16.25 -23.09
C ALA A 630 15.90 -15.72 -22.78
N ASN A 631 15.76 -14.94 -21.71
CA ASN A 631 14.48 -14.32 -21.34
C ASN A 631 13.91 -13.43 -22.47
N LYS A 632 14.78 -12.66 -23.15
CA LYS A 632 14.39 -11.84 -24.31
C LYS A 632 13.87 -12.67 -25.49
N ILE A 633 14.45 -13.85 -25.75
CA ILE A 633 14.00 -14.75 -26.83
C ILE A 633 12.61 -15.34 -26.54
N SER A 634 12.33 -15.73 -25.29
CA SER A 634 10.97 -16.15 -24.89
C SER A 634 9.96 -15.00 -25.10
N LEU A 635 10.32 -13.78 -24.70
CA LEU A 635 9.47 -12.60 -24.89
C LEU A 635 9.26 -12.23 -26.37
N VAL A 636 10.25 -12.43 -27.26
CA VAL A 636 10.07 -12.23 -28.72
C VAL A 636 8.97 -13.15 -29.26
N SER A 637 8.93 -14.40 -28.80
CA SER A 637 7.92 -15.38 -29.22
C SER A 637 6.52 -14.95 -28.77
N TYR A 638 6.39 -14.56 -27.50
CA TYR A 638 5.14 -14.04 -26.93
C TYR A 638 4.65 -12.76 -27.64
N ILE A 639 5.53 -11.78 -27.88
CA ILE A 639 5.17 -10.53 -28.57
C ILE A 639 4.72 -10.80 -30.01
N LYS A 640 5.40 -11.70 -30.72
CA LYS A 640 5.00 -12.11 -32.07
C LYS A 640 3.61 -12.78 -32.07
N GLU A 641 3.33 -13.61 -31.08
CA GLU A 641 2.02 -14.27 -30.93
C GLU A 641 0.90 -13.24 -30.66
N LYS A 642 1.06 -12.38 -29.65
CA LYS A 642 -0.01 -11.46 -29.21
C LYS A 642 -0.15 -10.19 -30.06
N THR A 643 0.83 -9.84 -30.88
CA THR A 643 0.82 -8.57 -31.65
C THR A 643 1.16 -8.71 -33.14
N GLY A 644 1.58 -9.89 -33.59
CA GLY A 644 2.05 -10.14 -34.97
C GLY A 644 3.45 -9.58 -35.28
N TYR A 645 3.97 -8.63 -34.50
CA TYR A 645 5.26 -8.00 -34.76
C TYR A 645 6.45 -8.92 -34.42
N LEU A 646 7.37 -9.07 -35.37
CA LEU A 646 8.70 -9.60 -35.11
C LEU A 646 9.59 -8.48 -34.53
N ILE A 647 10.35 -8.81 -33.49
CA ILE A 647 11.30 -7.90 -32.83
C ILE A 647 12.67 -8.55 -32.69
N ASN A 648 13.73 -7.72 -32.68
CA ASN A 648 15.11 -8.18 -32.60
C ASN A 648 15.56 -8.34 -31.12
N PRO A 649 15.93 -9.55 -30.63
CA PRO A 649 16.42 -9.76 -29.26
C PRO A 649 17.80 -9.13 -28.98
N ASP A 650 18.49 -8.63 -29.99
CA ASP A 650 19.80 -7.97 -29.87
C ASP A 650 19.67 -6.43 -29.72
N ALA A 651 18.47 -5.88 -29.87
CA ALA A 651 18.14 -4.50 -29.54
C ALA A 651 17.78 -4.35 -28.05
N MET A 652 18.04 -3.17 -27.47
CA MET A 652 17.69 -2.88 -26.07
C MET A 652 16.18 -2.94 -25.83
N PHE A 653 15.73 -3.69 -24.83
CA PHE A 653 14.32 -3.74 -24.41
C PHE A 653 14.06 -2.67 -23.35
N ASP A 654 13.29 -1.66 -23.74
CA ASP A 654 12.99 -0.43 -23.02
C ASP A 654 11.50 -0.39 -22.66
N ILE A 655 11.15 -0.66 -21.41
CA ILE A 655 9.78 -1.06 -21.03
C ILE A 655 9.09 -0.05 -20.09
N GLN A 656 7.89 0.39 -20.46
CA GLN A 656 6.98 1.17 -19.61
C GLN A 656 5.64 0.44 -19.44
N VAL A 657 5.57 -0.44 -18.42
CA VAL A 657 4.31 -1.12 -18.05
C VAL A 657 3.75 -0.67 -16.70
N LYS A 658 2.58 -0.03 -16.75
CA LYS A 658 1.78 0.48 -15.63
C LYS A 658 0.45 1.03 -16.16
N ARG A 659 -0.57 1.18 -15.29
CA ARG A 659 -1.87 1.81 -15.62
C ARG A 659 -1.67 3.08 -16.46
N ILE A 660 -2.44 3.23 -17.54
CA ILE A 660 -2.33 4.38 -18.44
C ILE A 660 -3.02 5.59 -17.80
N HIS A 661 -2.28 6.69 -17.62
CA HIS A 661 -2.77 7.91 -16.97
C HIS A 661 -1.81 9.06 -17.28
N GLU A 662 -2.33 10.27 -17.48
CA GLU A 662 -1.49 11.43 -17.81
C GLU A 662 -0.34 11.68 -16.81
N TYR A 663 -0.55 11.53 -15.49
CA TYR A 663 0.53 11.70 -14.49
C TYR A 663 1.60 10.60 -14.50
N LYS A 664 1.30 9.41 -15.06
CA LYS A 664 2.28 8.33 -15.27
C LYS A 664 3.13 8.55 -16.54
N ARG A 665 2.74 9.56 -17.35
CA ARG A 665 3.46 10.13 -18.48
C ARG A 665 3.92 9.13 -19.55
N GLN A 666 3.10 8.14 -19.90
CA GLN A 666 3.29 7.39 -21.16
C GLN A 666 3.37 8.34 -22.38
N LEU A 667 2.68 9.48 -22.32
CA LEU A 667 2.74 10.55 -23.32
C LEU A 667 4.14 11.19 -23.47
N LEU A 668 4.89 11.34 -22.38
CA LEU A 668 6.29 11.83 -22.42
C LEU A 668 7.21 10.85 -23.15
N ASN A 669 7.07 9.55 -22.84
CA ASN A 669 7.86 8.51 -23.47
C ASN A 669 7.58 8.43 -24.99
N ILE A 670 6.31 8.34 -25.40
CA ILE A 670 5.97 8.24 -26.83
C ILE A 670 6.36 9.51 -27.60
N LEU A 671 6.26 10.71 -27.02
CA LEU A 671 6.78 11.94 -27.64
C LEU A 671 8.31 11.90 -27.84
N GLY A 672 9.06 11.35 -26.88
CA GLY A 672 10.51 11.17 -27.01
C GLY A 672 10.89 10.16 -28.10
N ILE A 673 10.11 9.09 -28.23
CA ILE A 673 10.23 8.09 -29.30
C ILE A 673 9.90 8.71 -30.68
N ILE A 674 8.85 9.52 -30.76
CA ILE A 674 8.44 10.26 -31.98
C ILE A 674 9.55 11.22 -32.43
N TYR A 675 10.14 11.98 -31.50
CA TYR A 675 11.30 12.83 -31.76
C TYR A 675 12.50 12.01 -32.26
N ARG A 676 12.83 10.90 -31.58
CA ARG A 676 13.91 9.97 -31.98
C ARG A 676 13.72 9.44 -33.40
N TYR A 677 12.51 8.99 -33.74
CA TYR A 677 12.15 8.51 -35.08
C TYR A 677 12.27 9.62 -36.14
N LYS A 678 11.77 10.83 -35.86
CA LYS A 678 11.93 11.99 -36.75
C LYS A 678 13.40 12.28 -37.05
N LYS A 679 14.25 12.31 -36.01
CA LYS A 679 15.70 12.51 -36.16
C LYS A 679 16.39 11.37 -36.89
N MET A 680 15.91 10.12 -36.79
CA MET A 680 16.39 9.04 -37.65
C MET A 680 16.08 9.30 -39.12
N LYS A 681 14.83 9.65 -39.46
CA LYS A 681 14.42 9.88 -40.87
C LYS A 681 15.18 11.04 -41.52
N GLU A 682 15.54 12.07 -40.74
CA GLU A 682 16.36 13.21 -41.18
C GLU A 682 17.86 12.89 -41.41
N MET A 683 18.35 11.73 -40.98
CA MET A 683 19.77 11.33 -41.06
C MET A 683 20.04 10.33 -42.19
N SER A 684 21.32 10.21 -42.61
CA SER A 684 21.72 9.16 -43.55
C SER A 684 21.70 7.77 -42.87
N PRO A 685 21.60 6.66 -43.63
CA PRO A 685 21.65 5.31 -43.07
C PRO A 685 22.93 4.97 -42.28
N ALA A 686 24.04 5.69 -42.50
CA ALA A 686 25.26 5.55 -41.73
C ALA A 686 25.15 6.30 -40.38
N ASP A 687 24.72 7.57 -40.43
CA ASP A 687 24.58 8.41 -39.23
C ASP A 687 23.51 7.86 -38.27
N ARG A 688 22.41 7.30 -38.80
CA ARG A 688 21.38 6.59 -38.02
C ARG A 688 21.99 5.50 -37.15
N LYS A 689 22.84 4.65 -37.72
CA LYS A 689 23.50 3.52 -37.04
C LYS A 689 24.61 3.96 -36.09
N ALA A 690 25.29 5.07 -36.38
CA ALA A 690 26.29 5.63 -35.48
C ALA A 690 25.66 6.32 -34.27
N LYS A 691 24.62 7.14 -34.47
CA LYS A 691 24.01 7.96 -33.43
C LYS A 691 23.02 7.21 -32.52
N PHE A 692 22.32 6.18 -33.00
CA PHE A 692 21.30 5.50 -32.20
C PHE A 692 21.62 4.03 -31.93
N VAL A 693 21.41 3.61 -30.67
CA VAL A 693 21.35 2.19 -30.29
C VAL A 693 20.01 1.60 -30.76
N PRO A 694 19.99 0.37 -31.32
CA PRO A 694 18.77 -0.36 -31.63
C PRO A 694 17.89 -0.55 -30.39
N ARG A 695 16.60 -0.20 -30.47
CA ARG A 695 15.65 -0.32 -29.35
C ARG A 695 14.34 -1.00 -29.74
N VAL A 696 13.80 -1.79 -28.81
CA VAL A 696 12.40 -2.22 -28.78
C VAL A 696 11.75 -1.52 -27.58
N CYS A 697 10.97 -0.48 -27.85
CA CYS A 697 10.24 0.28 -26.84
C CYS A 697 8.88 -0.39 -26.60
N ILE A 698 8.66 -0.90 -25.39
CA ILE A 698 7.52 -1.77 -25.04
C ILE A 698 6.62 -1.06 -24.02
N PHE A 699 5.39 -0.78 -24.42
CA PHE A 699 4.33 -0.26 -23.57
C PHE A 699 3.35 -1.37 -23.18
N GLY A 700 2.59 -1.16 -22.13
CA GLY A 700 1.48 -2.02 -21.73
C GLY A 700 0.81 -1.52 -20.45
N GLY A 701 -0.47 -1.83 -20.28
CA GLY A 701 -1.26 -1.35 -19.16
C GLY A 701 -2.67 -0.99 -19.57
N LYS A 702 -3.63 -1.24 -18.67
CA LYS A 702 -5.04 -0.93 -18.86
C LYS A 702 -5.29 0.58 -18.62
N ALA A 703 -5.99 1.25 -19.53
CA ALA A 703 -6.56 2.61 -19.33
C ALA A 703 -7.95 2.49 -18.70
N PHE A 704 -8.37 3.37 -17.80
CA PHE A 704 -9.75 3.28 -17.27
C PHE A 704 -10.77 3.61 -18.37
N ALA A 705 -11.86 2.85 -18.47
CA ALA A 705 -12.73 2.82 -19.66
C ALA A 705 -13.34 4.20 -20.02
N THR A 706 -13.76 4.98 -19.01
CA THR A 706 -14.30 6.34 -19.20
C THR A 706 -13.23 7.42 -19.37
N TYR A 707 -11.94 7.11 -19.14
CA TYR A 707 -10.85 8.08 -19.18
C TYR A 707 -10.36 8.30 -20.61
N VAL A 708 -11.08 9.16 -21.34
CA VAL A 708 -10.89 9.47 -22.77
C VAL A 708 -9.43 9.77 -23.15
N GLN A 709 -8.70 10.60 -22.38
CA GLN A 709 -7.29 10.90 -22.70
C GLN A 709 -6.36 9.70 -22.50
N ALA A 710 -6.60 8.84 -21.51
CA ALA A 710 -5.82 7.61 -21.35
C ALA A 710 -6.03 6.63 -22.51
N LYS A 711 -7.27 6.45 -23.00
CA LYS A 711 -7.54 5.65 -24.21
C LYS A 711 -6.91 6.27 -25.48
N ARG A 712 -6.90 7.61 -25.61
CA ARG A 712 -6.18 8.32 -26.69
C ARG A 712 -4.66 8.13 -26.63
N ILE A 713 -4.06 8.04 -25.44
CA ILE A 713 -2.63 7.74 -25.30
C ILE A 713 -2.31 6.31 -25.80
N VAL A 714 -3.14 5.31 -25.47
CA VAL A 714 -3.00 3.95 -26.05
C VAL A 714 -3.11 3.99 -27.58
N LYS A 715 -4.08 4.75 -28.11
CA LYS A 715 -4.27 4.93 -29.56
C LYS A 715 -3.06 5.59 -30.24
N LEU A 716 -2.41 6.57 -29.59
CA LEU A 716 -1.19 7.19 -30.13
C LEU A 716 -0.03 6.19 -30.18
N ILE A 717 0.17 5.39 -29.12
CA ILE A 717 1.26 4.41 -29.07
C ILE A 717 1.09 3.32 -30.14
N THR A 718 -0.15 2.85 -30.35
CA THR A 718 -0.46 1.81 -31.36
C THR A 718 -0.28 2.31 -32.79
N ASP A 719 -0.69 3.54 -33.11
CA ASP A 719 -0.53 4.12 -34.45
C ASP A 719 0.94 4.48 -34.77
N VAL A 720 1.68 4.98 -33.77
CA VAL A 720 3.14 5.19 -33.87
C VAL A 720 3.86 3.86 -34.07
N GLY A 721 3.45 2.80 -33.35
CA GLY A 721 3.97 1.44 -33.55
C GLY A 721 3.68 0.89 -34.94
N ALA A 722 2.44 1.01 -35.42
CA ALA A 722 2.06 0.59 -36.77
C ALA A 722 2.87 1.33 -37.86
N THR A 723 3.20 2.59 -37.63
CA THR A 723 4.01 3.40 -38.57
C THR A 723 5.48 2.98 -38.54
N ILE A 724 6.10 2.97 -37.36
CA ILE A 724 7.56 2.72 -37.20
C ILE A 724 7.92 1.26 -37.51
N ASN A 725 7.11 0.29 -37.06
CA ASN A 725 7.47 -1.13 -37.18
C ASN A 725 7.53 -1.62 -38.64
N HIS A 726 6.78 -0.98 -39.54
CA HIS A 726 6.74 -1.26 -40.97
C HIS A 726 7.68 -0.36 -41.81
N ASP A 727 8.36 0.62 -41.21
CA ASP A 727 9.26 1.51 -41.94
C ASP A 727 10.58 0.81 -42.30
N SER A 728 10.70 0.43 -43.57
CA SER A 728 11.89 -0.24 -44.13
C SER A 728 13.18 0.57 -44.03
N GLU A 729 13.09 1.90 -43.86
CA GLU A 729 14.26 2.76 -43.62
C GLU A 729 14.80 2.70 -42.19
N ILE A 730 14.01 2.18 -41.26
CA ILE A 730 14.36 2.02 -39.84
C ILE A 730 14.67 0.56 -39.53
N GLY A 731 13.87 -0.37 -40.06
CA GLY A 731 14.05 -1.81 -39.83
C GLY A 731 14.00 -2.14 -38.34
N ASP A 732 15.07 -2.73 -37.82
CA ASP A 732 15.20 -3.11 -36.40
C ASP A 732 15.98 -2.08 -35.55
N LEU A 733 16.27 -0.89 -36.08
CA LEU A 733 16.89 0.19 -35.30
C LEU A 733 15.93 0.79 -34.25
N LEU A 734 14.63 0.73 -34.53
CA LEU A 734 13.58 1.12 -33.59
C LEU A 734 12.31 0.31 -33.87
N LYS A 735 11.79 -0.37 -32.86
CA LYS A 735 10.43 -0.95 -32.83
C LYS A 735 9.66 -0.36 -31.66
N VAL A 736 8.35 -0.16 -31.82
CA VAL A 736 7.44 0.31 -30.76
C VAL A 736 6.28 -0.66 -30.66
N ILE A 737 6.11 -1.27 -29.49
CA ILE A 737 5.15 -2.34 -29.24
C ILE A 737 4.22 -1.91 -28.12
N PHE A 738 2.91 -2.11 -28.28
CA PHE A 738 1.97 -2.14 -27.16
C PHE A 738 1.59 -3.60 -26.89
N VAL A 739 1.91 -4.09 -25.69
CA VAL A 739 1.53 -5.44 -25.27
C VAL A 739 0.13 -5.39 -24.66
N PRO A 740 -0.86 -6.13 -25.21
CA PRO A 740 -2.22 -6.16 -24.69
C PRO A 740 -2.28 -6.90 -23.34
N ASP A 741 -3.41 -6.73 -22.66
CA ASP A 741 -3.78 -7.37 -21.38
C ASP A 741 -2.66 -7.46 -20.34
N TYR A 742 -2.02 -6.34 -20.01
CA TYR A 742 -1.00 -6.31 -18.97
C TYR A 742 -1.56 -6.70 -17.60
N ASN A 743 -1.25 -7.94 -17.18
CA ASN A 743 -1.66 -8.59 -15.94
C ASN A 743 -0.43 -9.15 -15.17
N VAL A 744 -0.59 -10.11 -14.25
CA VAL A 744 0.55 -10.67 -13.49
C VAL A 744 1.42 -11.54 -14.40
N SER A 745 0.82 -12.40 -15.22
CA SER A 745 1.55 -13.28 -16.14
C SER A 745 2.32 -12.53 -17.22
N VAL A 746 1.73 -11.46 -17.78
CA VAL A 746 2.44 -10.58 -18.73
C VAL A 746 3.63 -9.89 -18.04
N ALA A 747 3.48 -9.49 -16.77
CA ALA A 747 4.59 -8.93 -16.00
C ALA A 747 5.69 -9.98 -15.70
N GLU A 748 5.32 -11.24 -15.47
CA GLU A 748 6.28 -12.35 -15.27
C GLU A 748 7.10 -12.65 -16.53
N MET A 749 6.59 -12.39 -17.74
CA MET A 749 7.37 -12.50 -18.98
C MET A 749 8.21 -11.25 -19.28
N LEU A 750 7.65 -10.05 -19.08
CA LEU A 750 8.33 -8.78 -19.42
C LEU A 750 9.52 -8.49 -18.51
N ILE A 751 9.37 -8.66 -17.20
CA ILE A 751 10.34 -8.18 -16.20
C ILE A 751 11.70 -8.92 -16.30
N PRO A 752 11.76 -10.26 -16.42
CA PRO A 752 13.01 -11.00 -16.61
C PRO A 752 13.78 -10.60 -17.87
N ALA A 753 13.08 -10.21 -18.94
CA ALA A 753 13.64 -9.84 -20.24
C ALA A 753 14.09 -8.37 -20.34
N SER A 754 13.65 -7.50 -19.44
CA SER A 754 13.87 -6.04 -19.54
C SER A 754 15.31 -5.61 -19.27
N GLU A 755 15.81 -4.61 -20.00
CA GLU A 755 17.14 -3.99 -19.78
C GLU A 755 17.02 -2.56 -19.26
N LEU A 756 16.07 -1.77 -19.78
CA LEU A 756 15.67 -0.47 -19.26
C LEU A 756 14.18 -0.49 -18.87
N SER A 757 13.81 0.14 -17.76
CA SER A 757 12.40 0.35 -17.40
C SER A 757 12.11 1.79 -16.97
N GLN A 758 10.93 2.29 -17.37
CA GLN A 758 10.59 3.70 -17.28
C GLN A 758 9.60 3.99 -16.13
N HIS A 759 10.08 4.73 -15.13
CA HIS A 759 9.31 5.14 -13.95
C HIS A 759 9.26 6.66 -13.87
N ILE A 760 8.64 7.24 -14.90
CA ILE A 760 8.78 8.65 -15.31
C ILE A 760 7.62 9.57 -14.88
N SER A 761 6.91 9.20 -13.83
CA SER A 761 5.74 9.95 -13.32
C SER A 761 6.11 11.39 -12.91
N THR A 762 5.17 12.32 -12.94
CA THR A 762 5.41 13.70 -12.44
C THR A 762 5.79 13.64 -10.97
N ALA A 763 6.91 14.24 -10.56
CA ALA A 763 7.41 14.06 -9.20
C ALA A 763 6.42 14.52 -8.12
N GLY A 764 6.28 13.74 -7.05
CA GLY A 764 5.26 13.92 -6.02
C GLY A 764 3.93 13.21 -6.33
N MET A 765 3.80 12.50 -7.46
CA MET A 765 2.57 11.78 -7.83
C MET A 765 2.64 10.25 -7.61
N GLU A 766 3.82 9.65 -7.44
CA GLU A 766 3.94 8.25 -7.01
C GLU A 766 4.13 8.17 -5.49
N ALA A 767 3.17 7.58 -4.77
CA ALA A 767 3.35 7.24 -3.36
C ALA A 767 4.46 6.21 -3.11
N SER A 768 4.80 5.39 -4.12
CA SER A 768 5.71 4.25 -4.00
C SER A 768 6.13 3.76 -5.40
N GLY A 769 6.08 2.45 -5.68
CA GLY A 769 6.36 1.89 -7.01
C GLY A 769 6.81 0.44 -6.96
N THR A 770 5.88 -0.51 -6.79
CA THR A 770 6.22 -1.94 -6.66
C THR A 770 6.70 -2.57 -7.97
N SER A 771 6.33 -2.02 -9.13
CA SER A 771 6.92 -2.39 -10.43
C SER A 771 8.42 -2.14 -10.48
N ASN A 772 8.84 -0.98 -9.96
CA ASN A 772 10.20 -0.45 -10.02
C ASN A 772 11.16 -1.45 -9.34
N MET A 773 10.76 -1.92 -8.15
CA MET A 773 11.48 -2.92 -7.36
C MET A 773 11.69 -4.24 -8.13
N LYS A 774 10.67 -4.75 -8.84
CA LYS A 774 10.75 -6.01 -9.60
C LYS A 774 11.73 -5.91 -10.76
N PHE A 775 11.73 -4.80 -11.48
CA PHE A 775 12.66 -4.54 -12.58
C PHE A 775 14.10 -4.53 -12.04
N SER A 776 14.36 -3.75 -10.99
CA SER A 776 15.68 -3.67 -10.39
C SER A 776 16.21 -5.03 -9.88
N MET A 777 15.34 -5.84 -9.26
CA MET A 777 15.66 -7.23 -8.86
C MET A 777 16.08 -8.15 -10.02
N ASN A 778 15.56 -7.92 -11.23
CA ASN A 778 15.88 -8.70 -12.43
C ASN A 778 17.03 -8.11 -13.25
N GLY A 779 17.80 -7.19 -12.67
CA GLY A 779 18.91 -6.52 -13.34
C GLY A 779 18.47 -5.64 -14.51
N CYS A 780 17.25 -5.11 -14.47
CA CYS A 780 16.81 -4.05 -15.37
C CYS A 780 17.18 -2.70 -14.74
N VAL A 781 17.87 -1.84 -15.49
CA VAL A 781 18.22 -0.49 -15.05
C VAL A 781 16.99 0.42 -15.18
N LEU A 782 16.90 1.47 -14.36
CA LEU A 782 15.75 2.36 -14.30
C LEU A 782 16.09 3.74 -14.86
N ILE A 783 15.17 4.30 -15.64
CA ILE A 783 15.09 5.74 -15.94
C ILE A 783 13.84 6.32 -15.29
N GLY A 784 13.98 7.45 -14.59
CA GLY A 784 12.88 7.99 -13.80
C GLY A 784 13.13 9.35 -13.17
N THR A 785 12.06 9.91 -12.61
CA THR A 785 12.06 11.10 -11.76
C THR A 785 12.44 10.77 -10.32
N LEU A 786 12.74 11.79 -9.51
CA LEU A 786 12.98 11.65 -8.06
C LEU A 786 11.64 11.52 -7.31
N ASP A 787 10.92 10.43 -7.59
CA ASP A 787 9.51 10.22 -7.23
C ASP A 787 9.26 8.83 -6.62
N GLY A 788 8.38 8.75 -5.62
CA GLY A 788 8.00 7.51 -4.93
C GLY A 788 9.17 6.58 -4.60
N ALA A 789 9.07 5.32 -5.05
CA ALA A 789 10.09 4.30 -4.80
C ALA A 789 11.41 4.50 -5.56
N ASN A 790 11.48 5.38 -6.57
CA ASN A 790 12.74 5.64 -7.29
C ASN A 790 13.82 6.19 -6.35
N VAL A 791 13.43 6.95 -5.33
CA VAL A 791 14.37 7.57 -4.38
C VAL A 791 15.06 6.52 -3.54
N GLU A 792 14.29 5.66 -2.85
CA GLU A 792 14.84 4.58 -2.03
C GLU A 792 15.58 3.52 -2.87
N ILE A 793 15.14 3.26 -4.12
CA ILE A 793 15.88 2.40 -5.05
C ILE A 793 17.23 3.03 -5.41
N ARG A 794 17.28 4.32 -5.77
CA ARG A 794 18.53 5.05 -6.12
C ARG A 794 19.49 5.13 -4.93
N GLU A 795 18.99 5.25 -3.71
CA GLU A 795 19.78 5.18 -2.47
C GLU A 795 20.35 3.78 -2.21
N GLU A 796 19.62 2.71 -2.55
CA GLU A 796 20.12 1.34 -2.47
C GLU A 796 21.14 1.01 -3.56
N VAL A 797 20.80 1.28 -4.83
CA VAL A 797 21.59 0.89 -6.00
C VAL A 797 22.70 1.86 -6.37
N GLY A 798 22.82 3.00 -5.69
CA GLY A 798 23.84 4.01 -6.00
C GLY A 798 23.42 4.91 -7.15
N GLU A 799 23.84 6.17 -7.09
CA GLU A 799 23.46 7.21 -8.04
C GLU A 799 23.96 6.92 -9.45
N GLU A 800 25.06 6.19 -9.59
CA GLU A 800 25.67 5.82 -10.86
C GLU A 800 24.94 4.67 -11.57
N ASN A 801 24.06 3.93 -10.89
CA ASN A 801 23.29 2.82 -11.45
C ASN A 801 21.79 3.15 -11.66
N PHE A 802 21.44 4.45 -11.73
CA PHE A 802 20.09 4.95 -11.98
C PHE A 802 20.10 6.18 -12.91
N PHE A 803 19.23 6.22 -13.93
CA PHE A 803 19.11 7.35 -14.85
C PHE A 803 18.07 8.37 -14.38
N LEU A 804 18.51 9.36 -13.61
CA LEU A 804 17.66 10.44 -13.07
C LEU A 804 17.48 11.58 -14.06
N PHE A 805 16.26 12.13 -14.16
CA PHE A 805 15.96 13.40 -14.84
C PHE A 805 14.73 14.09 -14.22
N GLY A 806 14.43 15.30 -14.72
CA GLY A 806 13.17 16.02 -14.46
C GLY A 806 13.12 16.79 -13.15
N ALA A 807 12.03 17.56 -12.98
CA ALA A 807 11.76 18.36 -11.80
C ALA A 807 11.53 17.50 -10.53
N ARG A 808 11.83 18.09 -9.36
CA ARG A 808 11.59 17.52 -8.03
C ARG A 808 10.23 17.95 -7.48
N ALA A 809 9.65 17.17 -6.56
CA ALA A 809 8.30 17.41 -6.04
C ALA A 809 8.04 18.85 -5.53
N HIS A 810 9.00 19.45 -4.82
CA HIS A 810 8.87 20.83 -4.30
C HIS A 810 8.90 21.92 -5.38
N GLU A 811 9.37 21.62 -6.60
CA GLU A 811 9.43 22.58 -7.71
C GLU A 811 8.09 22.64 -8.47
N ILE A 812 7.28 21.57 -8.39
CA ILE A 812 6.08 21.37 -9.23
C ILE A 812 5.04 22.50 -9.07
N ALA A 813 4.77 22.94 -7.84
CA ALA A 813 3.82 24.03 -7.58
C ALA A 813 4.30 25.36 -8.18
N GLY A 814 5.60 25.65 -8.09
CA GLY A 814 6.21 26.82 -8.71
C GLY A 814 6.15 26.78 -10.24
N LEU A 815 6.46 25.61 -10.83
CA LEU A 815 6.43 25.39 -12.28
C LEU A 815 5.01 25.46 -12.87
N ARG A 816 4.00 25.00 -12.13
CA ARG A 816 2.58 25.20 -12.51
C ARG A 816 2.19 26.67 -12.48
N LYS A 817 2.61 27.41 -11.45
CA LYS A 817 2.39 28.86 -11.38
C LYS A 817 3.12 29.63 -12.50
N GLU A 818 4.36 29.27 -12.82
CA GLU A 818 5.12 29.79 -13.98
C GLU A 818 4.34 29.60 -15.30
N ARG A 819 3.66 28.46 -15.45
CA ARG A 819 2.83 28.16 -16.63
C ARG A 819 1.54 28.99 -16.66
N THR A 820 0.80 29.09 -15.55
CA THR A 820 -0.41 29.93 -15.46
C THR A 820 -0.10 31.41 -15.68
N GLU A 821 1.03 31.90 -15.17
CA GLU A 821 1.53 33.27 -15.41
C GLU A 821 2.07 33.49 -16.84
N GLY A 822 1.99 32.50 -17.73
CA GLY A 822 2.43 32.58 -19.13
C GLY A 822 3.94 32.71 -19.33
N LYS A 823 4.74 32.37 -18.31
CA LYS A 823 6.21 32.53 -18.31
C LYS A 823 6.94 31.30 -18.86
N PHE A 824 6.31 30.13 -18.79
CA PHE A 824 6.86 28.88 -19.33
C PHE A 824 7.13 29.01 -20.84
N LYS A 825 8.33 28.60 -21.26
CA LYS A 825 8.71 28.50 -22.68
C LYS A 825 9.01 27.04 -23.02
N PRO A 826 8.28 26.43 -23.97
CA PRO A 826 8.58 25.07 -24.41
C PRO A 826 9.91 25.00 -25.18
N ASP A 827 10.55 23.84 -25.12
CA ASP A 827 11.75 23.54 -25.91
C ASP A 827 11.36 23.31 -27.39
N PRO A 828 12.12 23.83 -28.38
CA PRO A 828 11.83 23.60 -29.79
C PRO A 828 11.71 22.12 -30.19
N ARG A 829 12.40 21.20 -29.50
CA ARG A 829 12.34 19.74 -29.71
C ARG A 829 11.00 19.15 -29.28
N PHE A 830 10.34 19.75 -28.29
CA PHE A 830 9.00 19.36 -27.82
C PHE A 830 7.92 19.83 -28.79
N GLU A 831 8.00 21.09 -29.25
CA GLU A 831 7.12 21.61 -30.31
C GLU A 831 7.28 20.81 -31.60
N GLU A 832 8.51 20.51 -32.02
CA GLU A 832 8.81 19.65 -33.17
C GLU A 832 8.16 18.25 -33.06
N ALA A 833 8.12 17.66 -31.86
CA ALA A 833 7.46 16.36 -31.63
C ALA A 833 5.93 16.48 -31.72
N LYS A 834 5.32 17.52 -31.13
CA LYS A 834 3.88 17.80 -31.24
C LYS A 834 3.47 18.06 -32.69
N ASP A 835 4.21 18.88 -33.42
CA ASP A 835 3.88 19.26 -34.79
C ASP A 835 4.10 18.10 -35.77
N PHE A 836 5.06 17.21 -35.50
CA PHE A 836 5.19 15.97 -36.29
C PHE A 836 3.99 15.03 -36.09
N ILE A 837 3.36 14.99 -34.91
CA ILE A 837 2.05 14.31 -34.74
C ILE A 837 0.96 15.05 -35.55
N LYS A 838 0.87 16.38 -35.44
CA LYS A 838 -0.12 17.20 -36.17
C LYS A 838 -0.02 17.07 -37.70
N SER A 839 1.12 16.63 -38.23
CA SER A 839 1.34 16.39 -39.67
C SER A 839 0.51 15.24 -40.27
N GLY A 840 -0.06 14.35 -39.45
CA GLY A 840 -0.79 13.16 -39.92
C GLY A 840 0.10 11.98 -40.35
N VAL A 841 1.42 12.04 -40.10
CA VAL A 841 2.37 10.95 -40.43
C VAL A 841 2.00 9.60 -39.78
N PHE A 842 1.35 9.63 -38.61
CA PHE A 842 0.90 8.44 -37.88
C PHE A 842 -0.53 7.98 -38.29
N GLY A 843 -1.06 8.48 -39.41
CA GLY A 843 -2.35 8.07 -39.95
C GLY A 843 -3.48 9.09 -39.75
N LYS A 844 -4.73 8.62 -39.90
CA LYS A 844 -5.92 9.48 -40.04
C LYS A 844 -6.55 9.94 -38.72
N TYR A 845 -6.05 9.48 -37.57
CA TYR A 845 -6.63 9.81 -36.27
C TYR A 845 -6.26 11.25 -35.85
N ASP A 846 -7.24 12.05 -35.44
CA ASP A 846 -6.99 13.43 -35.00
C ASP A 846 -6.52 13.48 -33.54
N TYR A 847 -5.22 13.71 -33.36
CA TYR A 847 -4.60 13.85 -32.05
C TYR A 847 -4.63 15.27 -31.48
N ARG A 848 -5.19 16.28 -32.18
CA ARG A 848 -5.29 17.65 -31.63
C ARG A 848 -6.00 17.67 -30.27
N PRO A 849 -7.14 16.96 -30.05
CA PRO A 849 -7.80 16.91 -28.74
C PRO A 849 -7.03 16.15 -27.64
N LEU A 850 -5.95 15.43 -27.97
CA LEU A 850 -5.00 14.88 -27.00
C LEU A 850 -3.89 15.91 -26.71
N LEU A 851 -3.30 16.50 -27.76
CA LEU A 851 -2.25 17.50 -27.63
C LEU A 851 -2.74 18.77 -26.93
N ASP A 852 -4.02 19.12 -27.06
CA ASP A 852 -4.68 20.21 -26.35
C ASP A 852 -4.47 20.20 -24.82
N SER A 853 -4.27 19.03 -24.18
CA SER A 853 -3.98 18.98 -22.74
C SER A 853 -2.58 19.53 -22.39
N LEU A 854 -1.69 19.59 -23.37
CA LEU A 854 -0.35 20.17 -23.29
C LEU A 854 -0.30 21.66 -23.70
N GLU A 855 -1.40 22.22 -24.24
CA GLU A 855 -1.48 23.59 -24.77
C GLU A 855 -2.30 24.53 -23.85
N GLY A 856 -2.09 25.85 -23.99
CA GLY A 856 -2.70 26.88 -23.13
C GLY A 856 -1.96 27.05 -21.79
N ASN A 857 -2.44 27.93 -20.91
CA ASN A 857 -1.78 28.25 -19.62
C ASN A 857 -2.59 27.83 -18.39
N GLU A 858 -3.90 27.63 -18.55
CA GLU A 858 -4.85 27.31 -17.49
C GLU A 858 -6.06 26.55 -18.06
N GLY A 859 -7.00 26.17 -17.18
CA GLY A 859 -8.19 25.39 -17.52
C GLY A 859 -8.05 23.90 -17.20
N TYR A 860 -9.15 23.27 -16.79
CA TYR A 860 -9.17 21.83 -16.47
C TYR A 860 -8.84 20.99 -17.70
N GLY A 861 -7.98 19.99 -17.53
CA GLY A 861 -7.52 19.13 -18.64
C GLY A 861 -6.64 19.84 -19.68
N ARG A 862 -6.08 21.01 -19.35
CA ARG A 862 -5.19 21.83 -20.20
C ARG A 862 -3.93 22.27 -19.45
N GLY A 863 -3.08 23.05 -20.12
CA GLY A 863 -1.96 23.74 -19.49
C GLY A 863 -0.75 22.88 -19.10
N ASP A 864 -0.66 21.63 -19.58
CA ASP A 864 0.41 20.68 -19.23
C ASP A 864 0.60 20.52 -17.71
N TYR A 865 -0.50 20.29 -16.97
CA TYR A 865 -0.50 20.15 -15.51
C TYR A 865 0.46 19.06 -14.98
N PHE A 866 0.86 18.11 -15.83
CA PHE A 866 1.79 17.01 -15.53
C PHE A 866 3.24 17.28 -15.98
N LEU A 867 3.53 18.48 -16.50
CA LEU A 867 4.86 18.97 -16.85
C LEU A 867 5.60 18.08 -17.88
N VAL A 868 4.87 17.56 -18.86
CA VAL A 868 5.40 16.75 -19.97
C VAL A 868 6.39 17.57 -20.81
N GLY A 869 6.01 18.77 -21.24
CA GLY A 869 6.84 19.66 -22.05
C GLY A 869 7.98 20.33 -21.27
N LYS A 870 7.81 20.49 -19.95
CA LYS A 870 8.87 21.01 -19.06
C LYS A 870 9.98 19.99 -18.80
N ASP A 871 9.64 18.72 -18.58
CA ASP A 871 10.63 17.65 -18.38
C ASP A 871 11.17 17.07 -19.69
N PHE A 872 10.50 17.31 -20.83
CA PHE A 872 10.89 16.77 -22.15
C PHE A 872 12.38 16.91 -22.50
N PRO A 873 13.04 18.08 -22.31
CA PRO A 873 14.47 18.25 -22.63
C PRO A 873 15.35 17.30 -21.81
N ALA A 874 15.18 17.33 -20.49
CA ALA A 874 15.94 16.50 -19.56
C ALA A 874 15.67 15.01 -19.76
N TYR A 875 14.46 14.63 -20.18
CA TYR A 875 14.11 13.25 -20.52
C TYR A 875 14.89 12.74 -21.74
N ILE A 876 14.86 13.46 -22.88
CA ILE A 876 15.54 13.01 -24.09
C ILE A 876 17.07 13.03 -23.96
N GLU A 877 17.62 14.02 -23.24
CA GLU A 877 19.05 14.11 -22.91
C GLU A 877 19.49 13.02 -21.92
N CYS A 878 18.58 12.49 -21.11
CA CYS A 878 18.85 11.32 -20.27
C CYS A 878 18.80 10.03 -21.10
N GLN A 879 17.88 9.92 -22.06
CA GLN A 879 17.83 8.78 -22.99
C GLN A 879 19.07 8.69 -23.92
N GLU A 880 19.67 9.83 -24.31
CA GLU A 880 20.96 9.83 -25.03
C GLU A 880 22.09 9.21 -24.16
N LYS A 881 22.14 9.51 -22.85
CA LYS A 881 23.09 8.89 -21.90
C LYS A 881 22.85 7.39 -21.71
N VAL A 882 21.60 6.92 -21.84
CA VAL A 882 21.30 5.48 -21.85
C VAL A 882 21.85 4.81 -23.11
N ASP A 883 21.78 5.46 -24.29
CA ASP A 883 22.40 4.94 -25.51
C ASP A 883 23.93 4.91 -25.43
N GLU A 884 24.55 5.89 -24.77
CA GLU A 884 26.00 5.87 -24.51
C GLU A 884 26.38 4.69 -23.61
N ALA A 885 25.66 4.50 -22.49
CA ALA A 885 25.88 3.40 -21.57
C ALA A 885 25.64 2.02 -22.20
N TYR A 886 24.67 1.87 -23.11
CA TYR A 886 24.39 0.60 -23.79
C TYR A 886 25.43 0.24 -24.86
N ARG A 887 26.12 1.22 -25.48
CA ARG A 887 27.23 0.91 -26.40
C ARG A 887 28.41 0.28 -25.67
N ASP A 888 28.76 0.81 -24.51
CA ASP A 888 29.88 0.34 -23.67
C ASP A 888 29.42 -0.82 -22.75
N GLN A 889 28.98 -1.90 -23.41
CA GLN A 889 28.49 -3.13 -22.80
C GLN A 889 29.41 -3.63 -21.67
N GLU A 890 30.71 -3.82 -21.97
CA GLU A 890 31.68 -4.43 -21.03
C GLU A 890 32.02 -3.59 -19.78
N LYS A 891 31.59 -2.32 -19.69
CA LYS A 891 32.00 -1.43 -18.57
C LYS A 891 30.88 -0.60 -17.96
N ASN A 892 29.85 -0.24 -18.72
CA ASN A 892 28.83 0.70 -18.28
C ASN A 892 27.48 0.04 -17.99
N LEU A 893 26.65 -0.31 -18.98
CA LEU A 893 25.28 -0.75 -18.65
C LEU A 893 25.21 -2.16 -18.04
N GLU A 894 26.08 -3.10 -18.40
CA GLU A 894 26.11 -4.42 -17.74
C GLU A 894 26.50 -4.31 -16.26
N ASN A 895 27.54 -3.52 -15.97
CA ASN A 895 27.95 -3.20 -14.61
C ASN A 895 26.81 -2.54 -13.82
N ARG A 896 26.07 -1.61 -14.44
CA ARG A 896 24.88 -0.99 -13.81
C ARG A 896 23.79 -2.03 -13.58
N ALA A 897 23.37 -2.80 -14.58
CA ALA A 897 22.35 -3.85 -14.47
C ALA A 897 22.68 -4.88 -13.38
N TYR A 898 23.92 -5.35 -13.34
CA TYR A 898 24.42 -6.26 -12.32
C TYR A 898 24.37 -5.62 -10.92
N ARG A 899 24.93 -4.41 -10.78
CA ARG A 899 24.90 -3.66 -9.53
C ARG A 899 23.47 -3.39 -9.09
N THR A 900 22.56 -2.99 -9.97
CA THR A 900 21.13 -2.80 -9.66
C THR A 900 20.55 -4.04 -8.98
N ALA A 901 20.78 -5.26 -9.50
CA ALA A 901 20.29 -6.49 -8.85
C ALA A 901 21.05 -6.86 -7.57
N ALA A 902 22.39 -6.79 -7.56
CA ALA A 902 23.25 -7.09 -6.40
C ALA A 902 23.09 -6.09 -5.24
N LEU A 903 22.64 -4.86 -5.55
CA LEU A 903 22.37 -3.81 -4.58
C LEU A 903 20.89 -3.78 -4.18
N CYS A 904 19.99 -4.37 -4.97
CA CYS A 904 18.55 -4.38 -4.71
C CYS A 904 18.15 -5.21 -3.50
N ARG A 905 18.13 -4.51 -2.36
CA ARG A 905 17.34 -4.93 -1.22
C ARG A 905 15.85 -4.84 -1.57
N ALA A 906 15.10 -5.92 -1.34
CA ALA A 906 13.64 -5.99 -1.43
C ALA A 906 12.89 -5.21 -0.31
N GLY A 907 13.36 -4.00 0.01
CA GLY A 907 13.02 -3.19 1.19
C GLY A 907 14.26 -2.48 1.73
N SER A 908 14.15 -1.21 2.12
CA SER A 908 15.27 -0.27 2.26
C SER A 908 16.14 -0.42 3.53
N ARG A 909 17.26 0.31 3.55
CA ARG A 909 18.31 0.36 4.60
C ARG A 909 17.88 0.91 5.97
N ASP A 910 16.68 1.44 6.15
CA ASP A 910 16.34 2.25 7.32
C ASP A 910 16.18 1.48 8.65
N HIS A 911 17.31 1.38 9.35
CA HIS A 911 17.50 1.53 10.79
C HIS A 911 16.36 1.11 11.74
N ARG A 912 16.58 -0.09 12.31
CA ARG A 912 15.89 -0.73 13.46
C ARG A 912 14.48 -1.28 13.16
N PRO A 913 14.19 -2.53 13.61
CA PRO A 913 13.10 -3.30 13.02
C PRO A 913 11.75 -3.14 13.74
N GLY A 914 10.64 -3.20 13.01
CA GLY A 914 9.29 -3.32 13.58
C GLY A 914 8.52 -2.01 13.70
N ARG A 915 7.30 -1.98 13.11
CA ARG A 915 6.07 -1.29 13.59
C ARG A 915 5.01 -1.19 12.47
N VAL A 916 4.33 -2.28 12.16
CA VAL A 916 2.93 -2.19 11.70
C VAL A 916 2.06 -2.47 12.92
N ALA A 917 0.75 -2.24 12.89
CA ALA A 917 -0.17 -2.64 13.98
C ALA A 917 -0.06 -4.13 14.39
N VAL A 918 0.43 -4.95 13.46
CA VAL A 918 0.94 -6.33 13.58
C VAL A 918 2.06 -6.50 14.64
N SER A 919 2.55 -5.41 15.27
CA SER A 919 3.74 -5.40 16.15
C SER A 919 3.73 -6.41 17.32
N SER A 920 2.54 -6.84 17.74
CA SER A 920 2.31 -7.84 18.79
C SER A 920 2.31 -9.29 18.29
N LEU A 921 2.39 -9.54 16.98
CA LEU A 921 2.53 -10.89 16.43
C LEU A 921 3.93 -11.47 16.67
N LYS A 922 3.98 -12.79 16.88
CA LYS A 922 5.20 -13.59 16.86
C LYS A 922 5.01 -14.69 15.81
N PRO A 923 6.04 -15.07 15.03
CA PRO A 923 5.99 -16.26 14.20
C PRO A 923 5.61 -17.49 15.03
N LYS A 924 4.78 -18.35 14.45
CA LYS A 924 4.21 -19.54 15.10
C LYS A 924 4.43 -20.76 14.21
N MET A 925 5.68 -21.21 14.19
CA MET A 925 6.08 -22.46 13.54
C MET A 925 5.37 -23.66 14.17
N GLN A 926 4.82 -24.52 13.32
CA GLN A 926 4.50 -25.91 13.69
C GLN A 926 5.82 -26.65 13.99
N GLU A 927 5.84 -27.50 15.01
CA GLU A 927 7.02 -28.33 15.28
C GLU A 927 7.21 -29.37 14.15
N LYS A 928 8.34 -29.31 13.44
CA LYS A 928 8.74 -30.38 12.51
C LYS A 928 9.07 -31.64 13.34
N GLY A 929 8.14 -32.60 13.35
CA GLY A 929 8.26 -33.82 14.14
C GLY A 929 9.48 -34.68 13.75
N GLY A 930 10.52 -34.67 14.59
CA GLY A 930 11.71 -35.50 14.44
C GLY A 930 12.87 -35.04 15.32
N GLN A 931 13.44 -35.94 16.13
CA GLN A 931 14.52 -35.59 17.06
C GLN A 931 15.89 -35.41 16.38
N ARG A 932 16.15 -34.20 15.88
CA ARG A 932 17.50 -33.62 15.69
C ARG A 932 17.42 -32.09 15.86
N GLU A 933 18.45 -31.34 15.43
CA GLU A 933 18.39 -29.87 15.27
C GLU A 933 18.39 -28.96 16.53
N LYS A 934 18.72 -29.44 17.73
CA LYS A 934 19.11 -28.53 18.85
C LYS A 934 20.36 -27.67 18.58
N GLN A 935 21.08 -27.91 17.46
CA GLN A 935 22.12 -27.02 16.95
C GLN A 935 21.60 -25.94 15.98
N SER A 936 20.48 -26.18 15.28
CA SER A 936 19.98 -25.31 14.19
C SER A 936 19.19 -24.11 14.71
N MET A 937 18.59 -24.24 15.90
CA MET A 937 18.00 -23.13 16.68
C MET A 937 18.95 -21.93 16.89
N ARG A 938 20.28 -22.16 16.88
CA ARG A 938 21.30 -21.09 17.02
C ARG A 938 21.79 -20.49 15.69
N ARG A 939 21.38 -21.05 14.54
CA ARG A 939 21.70 -20.49 13.20
C ARG A 939 20.52 -19.68 12.63
N LEU A 940 19.29 -20.17 12.80
CA LEU A 940 18.08 -19.51 12.30
C LEU A 940 17.72 -18.19 13.03
N SER A 941 18.28 -17.93 14.21
CA SER A 941 17.94 -16.75 15.02
C SER A 941 18.40 -15.42 14.41
N GLY A 942 19.42 -15.43 13.54
CA GLY A 942 20.07 -14.25 12.96
C GLY A 942 20.28 -14.27 11.44
N ALA A 943 19.54 -15.12 10.70
CA ALA A 943 19.76 -15.39 9.27
C ALA A 943 18.44 -15.40 8.48
N CYS A 944 17.82 -14.23 8.35
CA CYS A 944 16.71 -13.95 7.42
C CYS A 944 16.43 -12.44 7.43
N GLY A 945 16.77 -11.76 6.33
CA GLY A 945 16.77 -10.31 6.25
C GLY A 945 16.13 -9.77 4.96
N ILE A 946 15.24 -8.80 5.18
CA ILE A 946 14.72 -7.74 4.29
C ILE A 946 13.20 -7.69 4.28
N GLN A 947 12.50 -8.74 3.85
CA GLN A 947 11.05 -8.80 4.12
C GLN A 947 10.75 -8.93 5.63
N THR A 948 11.71 -9.42 6.41
CA THR A 948 11.69 -9.57 7.87
C THR A 948 12.14 -8.34 8.65
N TYR A 949 12.96 -7.45 8.06
CA TYR A 949 13.55 -6.34 8.83
C TYR A 949 12.52 -5.29 9.25
N THR A 950 11.35 -5.22 8.61
CA THR A 950 10.27 -4.31 8.96
C THR A 950 9.47 -4.66 10.25
N TRP A 951 9.78 -5.79 10.94
CA TRP A 951 8.79 -6.44 11.85
C TRP A 951 9.25 -6.83 13.27
N ARG A 952 10.49 -6.57 13.72
CA ARG A 952 11.10 -7.32 14.87
C ARG A 952 11.36 -6.61 16.22
N ALA A 953 10.81 -5.44 16.53
CA ALA A 953 10.90 -4.85 17.89
C ALA A 953 9.60 -4.18 18.40
N PHE A 954 8.83 -4.93 19.18
CA PHE A 954 7.73 -4.39 20.00
C PHE A 954 7.45 -5.27 21.24
N LEU A 955 8.53 -5.76 21.86
CA LEU A 955 8.49 -6.35 23.19
C LEU A 955 9.24 -5.39 24.12
N ASP A 956 8.46 -4.50 24.75
CA ASP A 956 8.73 -3.82 26.04
C ASP A 956 7.82 -2.57 26.17
N SER A 957 6.52 -2.77 26.43
CA SER A 957 5.61 -1.66 26.80
C SER A 957 4.39 -2.08 27.65
N GLU A 958 4.51 -3.12 28.47
CA GLU A 958 3.42 -3.61 29.35
C GLU A 958 3.24 -2.79 30.65
N HIS A 959 3.72 -1.53 30.69
CA HIS A 959 3.72 -0.68 31.89
C HIS A 959 3.00 0.67 31.73
N LEU A 960 2.42 0.98 30.58
CA LEU A 960 1.72 2.25 30.32
C LEU A 960 0.20 2.07 30.12
N ALA A 961 -0.45 1.35 31.04
CA ALA A 961 -1.92 1.18 31.04
C ALA A 961 -2.57 1.08 32.45
N ARG A 962 -1.80 1.24 33.55
CA ARG A 962 -2.36 1.26 34.91
C ARG A 962 -2.51 2.69 35.44
N ARG A 963 -3.63 3.35 35.10
CA ARG A 963 -4.21 4.41 35.94
C ARG A 963 -5.37 3.81 36.73
N PRO A 964 -5.41 3.94 38.07
CA PRO A 964 -6.57 3.50 38.85
C PRO A 964 -7.76 4.43 38.60
N VAL A 965 -8.96 3.88 38.59
CA VAL A 965 -10.20 4.69 38.67
C VAL A 965 -10.31 5.23 40.08
N SER A 966 -10.34 6.55 40.25
CA SER A 966 -10.56 7.20 41.54
C SER A 966 -12.05 7.14 41.90
N SER A 967 -12.42 6.22 42.78
CA SER A 967 -13.77 6.12 43.35
C SER A 967 -14.07 7.28 44.31
N LEU A 968 -15.31 7.77 44.26
CA LEU A 968 -15.84 8.79 45.17
C LEU A 968 -16.16 8.20 46.56
N GLY A 969 -16.03 9.03 47.59
CA GLY A 969 -16.91 9.04 48.77
C GLY A 969 -16.62 8.04 49.89
N ASP A 970 -16.15 8.56 51.03
CA ASP A 970 -15.96 7.82 52.28
C ASP A 970 -17.25 7.28 52.91
N HIS A 971 -17.14 6.16 53.63
CA HIS A 971 -17.66 6.03 55.00
C HIS A 971 -16.88 4.92 55.74
N ALA A 972 -16.80 4.99 57.08
CA ALA A 972 -15.83 4.22 57.88
C ALA A 972 -16.46 3.52 59.09
N SER A 973 -15.86 2.39 59.51
CA SER A 973 -16.00 1.78 60.84
C SER A 973 -14.83 0.82 61.15
N GLU A 974 -14.60 0.51 62.44
CA GLU A 974 -13.31 0.11 63.01
C GLU A 974 -13.08 -1.40 63.25
N SER A 975 -11.92 -1.74 63.86
CA SER A 975 -11.50 -3.03 64.50
C SER A 975 -10.97 -4.17 63.59
N GLY A 976 -10.04 -5.05 64.02
CA GLY A 976 -9.19 -4.99 65.23
C GLY A 976 -8.28 -6.23 65.50
N THR A 977 -6.97 -5.98 65.68
CA THR A 977 -5.94 -6.73 66.50
C THR A 977 -5.54 -8.22 66.28
N SER A 978 -4.22 -8.47 66.41
CA SER A 978 -3.52 -9.63 67.07
C SER A 978 -3.30 -10.98 66.34
N THR A 979 -2.22 -11.80 66.55
CA THR A 979 -0.75 -11.63 66.85
C THR A 979 0.02 -13.00 66.79
N ARG A 980 1.39 -12.99 66.70
CA ARG A 980 2.41 -13.98 67.23
C ARG A 980 2.67 -15.36 66.54
N GLU A 981 3.81 -16.09 66.68
CA GLU A 981 5.29 -15.79 66.89
C GLU A 981 6.21 -17.09 66.87
N VAL A 982 7.55 -16.95 66.63
CA VAL A 982 8.74 -17.89 66.86
C VAL A 982 8.79 -19.33 66.26
N SER A 983 9.92 -20.10 66.15
CA SER A 983 11.40 -20.03 66.45
C SER A 983 12.28 -21.07 65.65
N GLY A 984 13.63 -20.98 65.69
CA GLY A 984 14.64 -21.96 65.13
C GLY A 984 15.61 -22.55 66.21
N PRO A 985 16.95 -22.87 66.01
CA PRO A 985 17.86 -22.74 64.83
C PRO A 985 18.95 -23.91 64.62
N PRO A 986 20.33 -23.77 64.41
CA PRO A 986 21.20 -24.65 63.54
C PRO A 986 22.45 -25.30 64.31
N PRO A 987 23.74 -25.54 63.85
CA PRO A 987 24.49 -25.51 62.54
C PRO A 987 25.68 -26.56 62.26
N MET A 988 26.44 -26.41 61.13
CA MET A 988 27.84 -26.89 60.79
C MET A 988 28.10 -28.38 60.38
N GLN A 989 29.19 -28.85 59.69
CA GLN A 989 30.58 -28.35 59.44
C GLN A 989 31.35 -29.03 58.24
N GLY A 990 32.41 -28.39 57.65
CA GLY A 990 33.47 -28.98 56.76
C GLY A 990 33.10 -29.27 55.28
N GLY A 991 33.97 -29.32 54.24
CA GLY A 991 35.42 -29.13 53.95
C GLY A 991 35.76 -29.72 52.54
N SER A 992 36.88 -29.52 51.80
CA SER A 992 38.10 -28.68 51.85
C SER A 992 38.90 -28.78 50.49
N TYR A 993 40.19 -28.38 50.42
CA TYR A 993 41.23 -28.53 49.34
C TYR A 993 41.27 -27.64 48.05
N GLY A 994 42.49 -27.14 47.74
CA GLY A 994 43.03 -27.03 46.37
C GLY A 994 43.33 -25.62 45.79
N THR A 995 44.60 -25.15 45.83
CA THR A 995 45.02 -23.86 45.23
C THR A 995 46.41 -23.89 44.57
N ALA A 996 46.48 -23.69 43.24
CA ALA A 996 47.59 -23.13 42.43
C ALA A 996 47.32 -23.38 40.92
N ALA A 997 47.82 -22.61 39.94
CA ALA A 997 48.20 -21.20 39.89
C ALA A 997 48.35 -20.75 38.41
N LEU A 998 48.10 -19.47 38.12
CA LEU A 998 48.46 -18.68 36.92
C LEU A 998 47.83 -18.97 35.53
N GLU A 999 47.44 -17.84 34.90
CA GLU A 999 47.44 -17.49 33.46
C GLU A 999 46.49 -18.15 32.42
N GLY A 1000 45.82 -17.29 31.65
CA GLY A 1000 45.29 -17.59 30.31
C GLY A 1000 43.77 -17.45 30.08
N GLY A 1001 43.34 -16.40 29.37
CA GLY A 1001 42.02 -16.33 28.71
C GLY A 1001 40.94 -15.46 29.39
N GLY A 1002 40.74 -14.24 28.88
CA GLY A 1002 39.76 -13.28 29.44
C GLY A 1002 38.36 -13.34 28.82
N TYR A 1003 37.33 -13.27 29.66
CA TYR A 1003 35.95 -12.93 29.25
C TYR A 1003 35.72 -11.42 29.38
N GLY A 1004 35.76 -10.68 28.26
CA GLY A 1004 35.79 -9.21 28.28
C GLY A 1004 35.05 -8.48 27.16
N THR A 1005 34.11 -9.13 26.45
CA THR A 1005 33.55 -8.62 25.18
C THR A 1005 32.07 -8.22 25.21
N ALA A 1006 31.37 -8.34 26.34
CA ALA A 1006 29.94 -8.00 26.46
C ALA A 1006 29.64 -6.56 26.92
N ALA A 1007 30.59 -5.89 27.59
CA ALA A 1007 30.39 -4.55 28.16
C ALA A 1007 30.79 -3.42 27.21
N LEU A 1008 31.97 -3.51 26.58
CA LEU A 1008 32.53 -2.49 25.69
C LEU A 1008 31.61 -2.14 24.50
N HIS A 1009 30.83 -3.11 24.02
CA HIS A 1009 29.89 -2.92 22.91
C HIS A 1009 28.66 -2.04 23.23
N ARG A 1010 28.50 -1.58 24.49
CA ARG A 1010 27.50 -0.58 24.87
C ARG A 1010 28.04 0.86 24.94
N ALA A 1011 29.35 1.05 25.08
CA ALA A 1011 29.97 2.36 25.12
C ALA A 1011 30.06 3.00 23.72
N ALA A 1012 30.68 2.28 22.77
CA ALA A 1012 30.94 2.77 21.41
C ALA A 1012 29.69 3.26 20.66
N LYS A 1013 28.50 2.69 20.96
CA LYS A 1013 27.23 3.09 20.33
C LYS A 1013 26.61 4.36 20.89
N LYS A 1014 27.15 4.93 21.97
CA LYS A 1014 26.74 6.25 22.48
C LYS A 1014 27.56 7.37 21.82
N GLU A 1015 28.80 7.07 21.42
CA GLU A 1015 29.69 8.01 20.72
C GLU A 1015 29.20 8.29 19.29
N GLU A 1016 28.83 7.27 18.50
CA GLU A 1016 28.34 7.45 17.12
C GLU A 1016 27.13 8.40 17.02
N TYR A 1017 26.19 8.33 17.98
CA TYR A 1017 24.98 9.17 17.96
C TYR A 1017 25.29 10.64 18.28
N ILE A 1018 26.30 10.90 19.12
CA ILE A 1018 26.79 12.26 19.41
C ILE A 1018 27.62 12.78 18.23
N ARG A 1019 28.40 11.91 17.57
CA ARG A 1019 29.22 12.22 16.40
C ARG A 1019 28.39 12.76 15.25
N TRP A 1020 27.33 12.03 14.86
CA TRP A 1020 26.45 12.39 13.73
C TRP A 1020 25.76 13.76 13.91
N SER A 1021 25.42 14.13 15.14
CA SER A 1021 24.77 15.42 15.44
C SER A 1021 25.73 16.62 15.45
N TRP A 1022 27.05 16.40 15.39
CA TRP A 1022 28.07 17.45 15.48
C TRP A 1022 28.74 17.78 14.13
N GLU A 1023 28.69 16.85 13.16
CA GLU A 1023 29.40 16.94 11.87
C GLU A 1023 28.81 17.96 10.85
N ARG A 1024 27.97 18.91 11.29
CA ARG A 1024 27.33 19.92 10.42
C ARG A 1024 27.55 21.40 10.76
N GLU A 1025 28.06 21.77 11.94
CA GLU A 1025 28.21 23.19 12.33
C GLU A 1025 29.52 23.46 13.13
N CYS A 1026 30.65 23.63 12.42
CA CYS A 1026 31.98 23.83 13.05
C CYS A 1026 32.93 24.83 12.33
N ASP A 1027 32.41 25.84 11.63
CA ASP A 1027 33.24 26.88 10.98
C ASP A 1027 34.03 27.78 11.97
N TRP A 1028 33.72 27.71 13.27
CA TRP A 1028 34.26 28.58 14.33
C TRP A 1028 35.57 28.10 14.96
N LEU A 1029 35.92 26.81 14.82
CA LEU A 1029 37.07 26.21 15.53
C LEU A 1029 38.44 26.87 15.23
N PRO A 1030 38.78 27.27 13.98
CA PRO A 1030 40.07 27.89 13.69
C PRO A 1030 40.30 29.20 14.46
N ALA A 1031 39.26 30.04 14.56
CA ALA A 1031 39.34 31.35 15.23
C ALA A 1031 39.64 31.22 16.74
N VAL A 1032 39.13 30.17 17.39
CA VAL A 1032 39.40 29.90 18.82
C VAL A 1032 40.87 29.51 19.05
N LEU A 1033 41.49 28.79 18.11
CA LEU A 1033 42.90 28.36 18.23
C LEU A 1033 43.91 29.49 18.01
N GLU A 1034 43.56 30.49 17.19
CA GLU A 1034 44.38 31.70 17.01
C GLU A 1034 44.34 32.61 18.25
N ALA A 1035 43.20 32.70 18.94
CA ALA A 1035 42.98 33.57 20.11
C ALA A 1035 43.77 33.18 21.37
N LEU A 1036 44.26 31.94 21.49
CA LEU A 1036 45.02 31.46 22.65
C LEU A 1036 46.42 32.12 22.75
N SER A 1037 46.92 32.33 23.96
CA SER A 1037 48.30 32.78 24.18
C SER A 1037 49.31 31.66 23.92
N GLN A 1038 50.57 32.01 23.67
CA GLN A 1038 51.59 31.01 23.36
C GLN A 1038 51.85 30.04 24.52
N ALA A 1039 51.77 30.50 25.77
CA ALA A 1039 51.94 29.63 26.94
C ALA A 1039 50.83 28.57 27.05
N GLU A 1040 49.60 28.88 26.64
CA GLU A 1040 48.47 27.95 26.61
C GLU A 1040 48.61 26.94 25.47
N ARG A 1041 49.01 27.41 24.27
CA ARG A 1041 49.33 26.54 23.13
C ARG A 1041 50.45 25.54 23.47
N ASP A 1042 51.55 26.00 24.06
CA ASP A 1042 52.66 25.16 24.51
C ASP A 1042 52.25 24.18 25.63
N THR A 1043 51.20 24.48 26.38
CA THR A 1043 50.67 23.62 27.46
C THR A 1043 49.76 22.54 26.89
N LEU A 1044 48.83 22.89 25.99
CA LEU A 1044 48.04 21.92 25.22
C LEU A 1044 48.91 21.01 24.35
N GLN A 1045 50.06 21.50 23.88
CA GLN A 1045 51.01 20.71 23.11
C GLN A 1045 51.80 19.72 23.98
N ARG A 1046 52.15 20.09 25.22
CA ARG A 1046 52.75 19.17 26.20
C ARG A 1046 51.75 18.17 26.78
N ALA A 1047 50.47 18.52 26.84
CA ALA A 1047 49.38 17.60 27.17
C ALA A 1047 49.01 16.64 26.00
N GLY A 1048 49.65 16.76 24.84
CA GLY A 1048 49.39 15.93 23.65
C GLY A 1048 48.18 16.36 22.80
N ILE A 1049 47.24 17.09 23.38
CA ILE A 1049 45.98 17.55 22.76
C ILE A 1049 46.24 18.33 21.46
N TRP A 1050 47.26 19.20 21.42
CA TRP A 1050 47.51 20.06 20.25
C TRP A 1050 47.82 19.31 18.94
N ARG A 1051 48.32 18.05 19.01
CA ARG A 1051 48.56 17.25 17.80
C ARG A 1051 47.28 16.83 17.08
N ILE A 1052 46.14 16.86 17.77
CA ILE A 1052 44.82 16.54 17.19
C ILE A 1052 44.33 17.69 16.29
N ALA A 1053 44.61 18.94 16.69
CA ALA A 1053 44.10 20.14 16.02
C ALA A 1053 44.75 20.49 14.67
N GLN A 1054 45.86 19.81 14.29
CA GLN A 1054 46.58 20.06 13.04
C GLN A 1054 46.46 18.93 12.00
N VAL A 1055 45.50 18.01 12.16
CA VAL A 1055 45.19 16.99 11.13
C VAL A 1055 43.99 17.44 10.29
N PRO A 1056 44.18 17.86 9.02
CA PRO A 1056 43.05 18.20 8.16
C PRO A 1056 42.14 16.98 7.97
N HIS A 1057 40.84 17.14 8.24
CA HIS A 1057 39.75 16.22 7.91
C HIS A 1057 39.61 14.89 8.69
N VAL A 1058 40.23 14.69 9.87
CA VAL A 1058 40.15 13.35 10.56
C VAL A 1058 39.67 13.34 12.02
N VAL A 1059 39.69 14.45 12.79
CA VAL A 1059 39.21 14.43 14.21
C VAL A 1059 38.20 15.54 14.51
N PRO A 1060 36.97 15.22 14.97
CA PRO A 1060 35.96 16.22 15.35
C PRO A 1060 36.26 16.94 16.67
N ALA A 1061 35.86 18.22 16.76
CA ALA A 1061 36.00 19.05 17.96
C ALA A 1061 35.38 18.46 19.24
N SER A 1062 34.35 17.61 19.09
CA SER A 1062 33.69 16.93 20.22
C SER A 1062 34.63 16.01 21.01
N HIS A 1063 35.69 15.46 20.40
CA HIS A 1063 36.66 14.64 21.16
C HIS A 1063 37.45 15.52 22.14
N ILE A 1064 37.91 16.69 21.71
CA ILE A 1064 38.66 17.64 22.56
C ILE A 1064 37.79 18.12 23.73
N LEU A 1065 36.51 18.39 23.48
CA LEU A 1065 35.55 18.78 24.54
C LEU A 1065 35.21 17.63 25.49
N CYS A 1066 35.01 16.40 25.00
CA CYS A 1066 34.77 15.24 25.86
C CYS A 1066 35.98 14.91 26.75
N ASP A 1067 37.21 14.99 26.22
CA ASP A 1067 38.42 14.81 27.03
C ASP A 1067 38.54 15.92 28.09
N LEU A 1068 38.27 17.19 27.75
CA LEU A 1068 38.24 18.30 28.72
C LEU A 1068 37.21 18.07 29.84
N PHE A 1069 35.99 17.64 29.50
CA PHE A 1069 34.95 17.37 30.49
C PHE A 1069 35.24 16.15 31.37
N SER A 1070 36.15 15.25 30.99
CA SER A 1070 36.61 14.15 31.86
C SER A 1070 37.42 14.62 33.07
N TYR A 1071 37.84 15.89 33.07
CA TYR A 1071 38.65 16.53 34.12
C TYR A 1071 37.88 17.56 34.97
N TRP A 1072 36.54 17.55 34.94
CA TRP A 1072 35.71 18.46 35.74
C TRP A 1072 35.62 18.00 37.21
N ASP A 1073 36.10 18.86 38.12
CA ASP A 1073 35.86 18.77 39.57
C ASP A 1073 34.49 19.39 39.87
N ALA A 1074 33.48 18.56 40.14
CA ALA A 1074 32.10 18.98 40.37
C ALA A 1074 31.89 19.69 41.72
N ASP A 1075 32.70 19.35 42.74
CA ASP A 1075 32.60 19.97 44.08
C ASP A 1075 33.26 21.36 44.10
N GLN A 1076 34.18 21.65 43.17
CA GLN A 1076 34.85 22.95 43.04
C GLN A 1076 34.56 23.69 41.71
N ASN A 1077 33.60 23.19 40.92
CA ASN A 1077 33.16 23.72 39.62
C ASN A 1077 34.27 24.20 38.67
N THR A 1078 35.37 23.46 38.60
CA THR A 1078 36.59 23.83 37.84
C THR A 1078 37.20 22.61 37.15
N PHE A 1079 37.91 22.82 36.04
CA PHE A 1079 38.59 21.72 35.33
C PHE A 1079 40.05 21.59 35.77
N ARG A 1080 40.51 20.37 36.09
CA ARG A 1080 41.84 20.08 36.65
C ARG A 1080 42.53 18.90 35.95
N LEU A 1081 43.55 19.19 35.13
CA LEU A 1081 44.32 18.18 34.39
C LEU A 1081 45.32 17.42 35.30
N PRO A 1082 45.22 16.08 35.41
CA PRO A 1082 46.15 15.28 36.22
C PRO A 1082 47.60 15.36 35.70
N GLY A 1083 48.54 15.67 36.59
CA GLY A 1083 49.98 15.67 36.31
C GLY A 1083 50.64 17.05 36.24
N VAL A 1084 49.86 18.14 36.13
CA VAL A 1084 50.40 19.50 36.19
C VAL A 1084 50.66 19.88 37.66
N ARG A 1085 51.93 20.13 38.03
CA ARG A 1085 52.29 20.69 39.34
C ARG A 1085 52.34 22.22 39.28
N GLY A 1086 51.17 22.82 39.40
CA GLY A 1086 50.94 24.26 39.46
C GLY A 1086 49.43 24.49 39.37
N GLU A 1087 48.92 25.54 40.01
CA GLU A 1087 47.48 25.80 40.03
C GLU A 1087 47.02 26.25 38.64
N TRP A 1088 46.34 25.33 37.94
CA TRP A 1088 45.61 25.61 36.70
C TRP A 1088 44.18 25.13 36.90
N SER A 1089 43.26 26.09 36.88
CA SER A 1089 41.82 25.85 37.03
C SER A 1089 41.07 26.89 36.22
N ILE A 1090 40.36 26.44 35.18
CA ILE A 1090 39.45 27.28 34.41
C ILE A 1090 38.03 27.03 34.93
N THR A 1091 37.21 28.07 35.04
CA THR A 1091 35.82 27.97 35.51
C THR A 1091 34.86 27.74 34.34
N LEU A 1092 33.63 27.33 34.65
CA LEU A 1092 32.58 27.22 33.64
C LEU A 1092 32.24 28.59 33.00
N GLU A 1093 32.38 29.68 33.76
CA GLU A 1093 32.11 31.06 33.31
C GLU A 1093 33.13 31.52 32.24
N ASP A 1094 34.40 31.17 32.41
CA ASP A 1094 35.48 31.46 31.46
C ASP A 1094 35.24 30.74 30.12
N VAL A 1095 34.73 29.50 30.16
CA VAL A 1095 34.36 28.75 28.96
C VAL A 1095 33.20 29.43 28.22
N TYR A 1096 32.23 30.01 28.93
CA TYR A 1096 31.16 30.80 28.29
C TYR A 1096 31.68 32.13 27.68
N GLN A 1097 32.67 32.78 28.28
CA GLN A 1097 33.34 33.96 27.69
C GLN A 1097 34.04 33.60 26.37
N ILE A 1098 34.82 32.50 26.36
CA ILE A 1098 35.57 32.02 25.19
C ILE A 1098 34.63 31.62 24.04
N LEU A 1099 33.43 31.14 24.34
CA LEU A 1099 32.40 30.79 23.34
C LEU A 1099 31.60 31.99 22.79
N GLY A 1100 31.92 33.22 23.19
CA GLY A 1100 31.65 34.42 22.38
C GLY A 1100 30.18 34.87 22.31
N VAL A 1101 29.43 34.84 23.42
CA VAL A 1101 28.06 35.40 23.50
C VAL A 1101 28.07 36.87 23.96
N PRO A 1102 27.83 37.87 23.09
CA PRO A 1102 27.98 39.28 23.48
C PRO A 1102 26.72 39.82 24.17
N ILE A 1103 26.87 40.30 25.41
CA ILE A 1103 25.80 41.00 26.13
C ILE A 1103 26.00 42.52 25.99
N LEU A 1104 25.27 43.19 25.08
CA LEU A 1104 24.70 44.56 25.25
C LEU A 1104 24.00 45.13 24.00
N GLY A 1105 22.67 45.22 24.07
CA GLY A 1105 21.94 46.50 23.88
C GLY A 1105 21.94 47.26 22.53
N ARG A 1106 21.25 46.75 21.49
CA ARG A 1106 20.16 47.48 20.78
C ARG A 1106 19.41 46.59 19.75
N ARG A 1107 18.19 47.01 19.40
CA ARG A 1107 17.13 46.28 18.65
C ARG A 1107 17.60 45.41 17.46
N LEU A 1108 17.17 44.14 17.47
CA LEU A 1108 16.93 43.27 16.29
C LEU A 1108 15.91 42.17 16.66
N SER A 1109 15.34 41.45 15.67
CA SER A 1109 13.99 40.87 15.77
C SER A 1109 13.89 39.32 15.87
N LEU A 1110 12.87 38.88 16.62
CA LEU A 1110 12.05 37.66 16.40
C LEU A 1110 12.71 36.28 16.16
N LYS A 1111 13.96 36.05 16.59
CA LYS A 1111 14.54 34.68 16.68
C LYS A 1111 14.98 34.23 18.08
N THR A 1112 14.90 35.09 19.09
CA THR A 1112 15.55 34.89 20.40
C THR A 1112 14.78 34.05 21.43
N THR A 1113 13.54 33.62 21.16
CA THR A 1113 12.75 32.82 22.12
C THR A 1113 13.26 31.37 22.24
N VAL A 1114 13.80 30.80 21.16
CA VAL A 1114 14.13 29.36 21.05
C VAL A 1114 15.30 28.93 21.94
N LEU A 1115 16.38 29.74 22.04
CA LEU A 1115 17.54 29.35 22.86
C LEU A 1115 17.23 29.31 24.36
N ARG A 1116 16.31 30.15 24.86
CA ARG A 1116 15.95 30.13 26.29
C ARG A 1116 15.22 28.85 26.71
N SER A 1117 14.42 28.23 25.83
CA SER A 1117 13.76 26.95 26.15
C SER A 1117 14.74 25.77 26.18
N GLN A 1118 15.73 25.74 25.27
CA GLN A 1118 16.66 24.61 25.16
C GLN A 1118 17.64 24.54 26.36
N VAL A 1119 18.13 25.67 26.85
CA VAL A 1119 19.04 25.70 28.03
C VAL A 1119 18.32 25.26 29.31
N VAL A 1120 17.04 25.62 29.48
CA VAL A 1120 16.23 25.15 30.62
C VAL A 1120 15.97 23.64 30.54
N GLN A 1121 15.67 23.10 29.35
CA GLN A 1121 15.54 21.65 29.15
C GLN A 1121 16.83 20.87 29.50
N TRP A 1122 18.01 21.42 29.20
CA TRP A 1122 19.30 20.79 29.53
C TRP A 1122 19.51 20.65 31.04
N ALA A 1123 19.15 21.67 31.84
CA ALA A 1123 19.29 21.62 33.29
C ALA A 1123 18.42 20.52 33.92
N THR A 1124 17.18 20.33 33.44
CA THR A 1124 16.29 19.26 33.91
C THR A 1124 16.84 17.88 33.57
N TYR A 1125 17.33 17.67 32.34
CA TYR A 1125 17.77 16.35 31.86
C TYR A 1125 19.01 15.79 32.57
N MET A 1126 19.87 16.66 33.12
CA MET A 1126 21.01 16.25 33.95
C MET A 1126 20.61 15.94 35.40
N GLY A 1127 19.64 16.65 35.96
CA GLY A 1127 19.19 16.44 37.35
C GLY A 1127 18.66 15.03 37.60
N ASP A 1128 17.78 14.55 36.72
CA ASP A 1128 17.19 13.21 36.82
C ASP A 1128 18.24 12.08 36.69
N ALA A 1129 19.30 12.31 35.92
CA ALA A 1129 20.37 11.33 35.73
C ALA A 1129 21.20 11.12 37.02
N VAL A 1130 21.41 12.17 37.83
CA VAL A 1130 22.18 12.10 39.08
C VAL A 1130 21.38 11.41 40.19
N VAL A 1131 20.08 11.71 40.30
CA VAL A 1131 19.20 11.09 41.31
C VAL A 1131 19.11 9.56 41.10
N SER A 1132 19.16 9.09 39.85
CA SER A 1132 19.05 7.66 39.52
C SER A 1132 20.23 6.77 39.96
N MET A 1133 21.38 7.33 40.37
CA MET A 1133 22.58 6.54 40.70
C MET A 1133 22.96 6.54 42.20
N GLY A 1134 22.21 7.27 43.05
CA GLY A 1134 22.57 7.58 44.43
C GLY A 1134 22.09 6.63 45.55
N SER A 1135 21.70 5.38 45.27
CA SER A 1135 21.14 4.46 46.30
C SER A 1135 21.19 2.99 45.82
N LYS A 1136 21.67 1.97 46.55
CA LYS A 1136 22.21 1.85 47.93
C LYS A 1136 23.30 0.74 47.99
N LYS A 1137 24.23 0.82 48.95
CA LYS A 1137 25.10 -0.32 49.39
C LYS A 1137 24.71 -0.79 50.80
N GLY A 1138 24.36 -2.08 50.95
CA GLY A 1138 24.16 -2.78 52.26
C GLY A 1138 22.83 -2.45 52.97
N VAL A 1139 22.21 -3.33 53.76
CA VAL A 1139 22.76 -4.13 54.87
C VAL A 1139 21.77 -5.27 55.31
N ARG A 1140 22.31 -6.42 55.70
CA ARG A 1140 21.72 -7.58 56.46
C ARG A 1140 20.75 -8.57 55.76
N ILE A 1141 20.82 -9.82 56.25
CA ILE A 1141 20.27 -11.08 55.71
C ILE A 1141 19.96 -12.04 56.89
N ARG A 1142 18.88 -12.82 56.81
CA ARG A 1142 18.56 -14.15 57.44
C ARG A 1142 17.07 -14.46 57.17
N SER A 1143 16.58 -15.70 57.04
CA SER A 1143 17.18 -17.05 56.89
C SER A 1143 16.11 -17.99 56.30
N ILE A 1144 16.39 -18.75 55.24
CA ILE A 1144 16.70 -20.21 55.23
C ILE A 1144 15.60 -21.12 55.83
N ILE A 1145 15.01 -21.96 54.97
CA ILE A 1145 14.60 -23.39 55.11
C ILE A 1145 13.65 -23.67 53.91
N GLU A 1146 13.79 -24.73 53.10
CA GLU A 1146 14.76 -25.84 53.10
C GLU A 1146 15.16 -26.22 51.66
N SER A 1147 16.23 -27.01 51.54
CA SER A 1147 16.71 -27.60 50.28
C SER A 1147 16.56 -29.10 50.32
N ASP A 1148 16.39 -29.76 49.16
CA ASP A 1148 16.94 -31.11 49.01
C ASP A 1148 17.49 -31.38 47.59
N ILE A 1149 18.37 -32.38 47.49
CA ILE A 1149 19.40 -32.49 46.46
C ILE A 1149 19.12 -33.58 45.40
N PRO A 1150 19.38 -33.31 44.11
CA PRO A 1150 19.13 -34.28 43.04
C PRO A 1150 20.29 -35.28 42.84
N VAL A 1151 20.20 -36.50 43.39
CA VAL A 1151 20.84 -37.69 42.79
C VAL A 1151 19.98 -38.94 42.95
N LEU A 1152 19.37 -39.42 41.85
CA LEU A 1152 19.15 -40.85 41.63
C LEU A 1152 19.27 -41.18 40.13
N ARG A 1153 20.48 -40.94 39.61
CA ARG A 1153 20.84 -41.10 38.20
C ARG A 1153 21.22 -42.56 37.91
N LYS A 1154 20.44 -43.22 37.05
CA LYS A 1154 20.81 -44.40 36.24
C LYS A 1154 21.63 -45.51 36.92
N ALA A 1155 20.95 -46.61 37.26
CA ALA A 1155 21.18 -47.97 36.74
C ALA A 1155 20.03 -48.87 37.26
N ILE A 1156 19.73 -50.07 36.77
CA ILE A 1156 20.25 -50.97 35.70
C ILE A 1156 18.96 -51.60 35.06
N MET A 1157 18.85 -52.08 33.82
CA MET A 1157 19.77 -52.79 32.92
C MET A 1157 19.58 -52.37 31.44
N GLY A 1158 20.56 -52.72 30.60
CA GLY A 1158 20.37 -52.90 29.16
C GLY A 1158 20.59 -54.37 28.78
N ILE A 1159 20.95 -54.61 27.51
CA ILE A 1159 21.29 -55.92 26.93
C ILE A 1159 20.07 -56.84 26.68
N LEU A 1160 19.50 -56.73 25.48
CA LEU A 1160 19.59 -57.82 24.50
C LEU A 1160 19.24 -57.31 23.09
N ALA A 1161 20.02 -57.71 22.10
CA ALA A 1161 19.69 -57.53 20.69
C ALA A 1161 19.73 -58.91 20.01
N SER A 1162 18.68 -59.27 19.26
CA SER A 1162 18.75 -60.00 17.98
C SER A 1162 17.40 -60.59 17.54
N ARG A 1163 17.27 -60.77 16.21
CA ARG A 1163 16.28 -61.59 15.45
C ARG A 1163 14.80 -61.15 15.52
N LEU A 1164 14.12 -60.82 14.42
CA LEU A 1164 13.86 -61.49 13.11
C LEU A 1164 12.66 -62.46 13.12
N ILE A 1165 11.72 -62.18 12.20
CA ILE A 1165 10.71 -63.07 11.57
C ILE A 1165 9.48 -63.43 12.43
N GLY A 1166 8.30 -63.48 11.77
CA GLY A 1166 6.97 -63.75 12.35
C GLY A 1166 6.02 -62.57 12.13
N ASP A 1167 5.36 -62.35 10.99
CA ASP A 1167 4.48 -63.19 10.15
C ASP A 1167 3.02 -63.24 10.66
N LYS A 1168 2.06 -63.03 9.72
CA LYS A 1168 0.58 -63.03 9.86
C LYS A 1168 -0.02 -61.87 10.70
N GLY A 1169 -1.22 -61.37 10.42
CA GLY A 1169 -2.21 -61.72 9.39
C GLY A 1169 -3.17 -60.56 9.06
N GLY A 1170 -4.32 -60.86 8.43
CA GLY A 1170 -5.35 -59.89 8.01
C GLY A 1170 -6.02 -59.13 9.16
N ASP A 1171 -7.01 -58.25 8.93
CA ASP A 1171 -8.04 -58.21 7.86
C ASP A 1171 -8.73 -56.81 7.89
N THR A 1172 -9.55 -56.30 6.95
CA THR A 1172 -9.89 -56.52 5.52
C THR A 1172 -10.75 -55.28 5.09
N LEU A 1173 -10.61 -54.64 3.92
CA LEU A 1173 -11.41 -54.81 2.66
C LEU A 1173 -12.96 -54.86 2.89
N LEU A 1174 -13.90 -54.43 2.05
CA LEU A 1174 -14.08 -53.65 0.78
C LEU A 1174 -15.52 -53.03 0.90
N TYR A 1175 -16.24 -52.36 -0.03
CA TYR A 1175 -16.30 -52.08 -1.49
C TYR A 1175 -16.85 -50.62 -1.64
N CYS A 1176 -16.77 -49.82 -2.72
CA CYS A 1176 -16.48 -49.98 -4.16
C CYS A 1176 -17.60 -50.57 -5.05
N TRP A 1177 -18.48 -49.74 -5.66
CA TRP A 1177 -18.86 -49.79 -7.10
C TRP A 1177 -19.99 -48.83 -7.54
N ALA A 1178 -19.91 -48.40 -8.80
CA ALA A 1178 -21.05 -48.02 -9.67
C ALA A 1178 -21.11 -49.03 -10.84
N PRO A 1179 -22.28 -49.23 -11.50
CA PRO A 1179 -22.47 -48.75 -12.89
C PRO A 1179 -23.90 -48.14 -13.12
N ILE A 1180 -24.21 -47.20 -14.04
CA ILE A 1180 -23.97 -47.05 -15.51
C ILE A 1180 -24.94 -47.90 -16.38
N ILE A 1181 -25.30 -47.38 -17.59
CA ILE A 1181 -26.13 -47.95 -18.71
C ILE A 1181 -27.63 -47.58 -18.65
N ALA A 1182 -28.35 -47.10 -19.69
CA ALA A 1182 -28.04 -46.51 -21.03
C ALA A 1182 -29.35 -45.85 -21.61
N GLN A 1183 -29.33 -44.72 -22.35
CA GLN A 1183 -29.29 -44.57 -23.83
C GLN A 1183 -30.52 -45.21 -24.56
N ILE A 1184 -31.28 -44.56 -25.46
CA ILE A 1184 -30.90 -44.07 -26.82
C ILE A 1184 -31.91 -43.02 -27.38
N GLU A 1185 -31.38 -42.07 -28.17
CA GLU A 1185 -31.91 -41.22 -29.29
C GLU A 1185 -33.40 -40.88 -29.49
N GLY A 1186 -33.66 -39.67 -30.05
CA GLY A 1186 -34.92 -39.35 -30.73
C GLY A 1186 -35.06 -37.92 -31.28
N HIS A 1187 -34.83 -37.71 -32.59
CA HIS A 1187 -35.39 -36.54 -33.30
C HIS A 1187 -36.88 -36.79 -33.57
N GLY A 1188 -37.78 -36.13 -32.83
CA GLY A 1188 -39.23 -36.27 -32.98
C GLY A 1188 -40.00 -35.02 -32.56
N ARG A 1189 -41.15 -34.77 -33.21
CA ARG A 1189 -42.05 -33.63 -32.91
C ARG A 1189 -43.20 -34.09 -31.98
N VAL A 1190 -44.00 -33.10 -31.55
CA VAL A 1190 -45.45 -33.17 -31.20
C VAL A 1190 -45.84 -33.31 -29.71
N TYR A 1191 -46.32 -32.16 -29.18
CA TYR A 1191 -47.47 -31.92 -28.28
C TYR A 1191 -47.55 -32.45 -26.83
N ALA A 1192 -47.63 -31.47 -25.92
CA ALA A 1192 -48.73 -31.19 -24.98
C ALA A 1192 -48.96 -32.00 -23.68
N TRP A 1193 -49.11 -31.22 -22.59
CA TRP A 1193 -49.74 -31.53 -21.28
C TRP A 1193 -49.09 -32.66 -20.45
N GLY A 1194 -49.14 -32.64 -19.11
CA GLY A 1194 -49.62 -31.61 -18.20
C GLY A 1194 -50.10 -32.20 -16.85
N ALA A 1195 -50.01 -31.38 -15.80
CA ALA A 1195 -50.62 -31.55 -14.47
C ALA A 1195 -50.01 -32.59 -13.47
N ASP A 1196 -50.03 -32.14 -12.21
CA ASP A 1196 -50.27 -32.85 -10.94
C ASP A 1196 -49.27 -33.87 -10.33
N ILE A 1197 -49.22 -34.06 -8.99
CA ILE A 1197 -49.25 -33.20 -7.77
C ILE A 1197 -49.21 -34.11 -6.50
N LEU A 1198 -48.82 -33.57 -5.33
CA LEU A 1198 -48.89 -34.18 -3.97
C LEU A 1198 -47.96 -35.39 -3.63
N GLY A 1199 -47.47 -35.45 -2.38
CA GLY A 1199 -46.57 -36.54 -1.93
C GLY A 1199 -45.96 -36.43 -0.51
N THR A 1200 -46.61 -35.75 0.43
CA THR A 1200 -46.26 -35.66 1.87
C THR A 1200 -46.28 -37.03 2.60
N THR A 1201 -45.60 -37.35 3.73
CA THR A 1201 -44.52 -36.75 4.57
C THR A 1201 -44.13 -37.77 5.68
N TYR A 1202 -43.04 -37.49 6.42
CA TYR A 1202 -42.85 -37.72 7.88
C TYR A 1202 -42.43 -39.09 8.50
N HIS A 1203 -41.62 -38.92 9.57
CA HIS A 1203 -41.38 -39.73 10.78
C HIS A 1203 -40.58 -41.06 10.72
N ASP A 1204 -39.36 -40.96 11.25
CA ASP A 1204 -38.81 -41.70 12.39
C ASP A 1204 -39.25 -43.17 12.63
N LEU A 1205 -38.28 -44.10 12.64
CA LEU A 1205 -37.45 -44.27 13.85
C LEU A 1205 -36.21 -45.14 13.60
N TYR A 1206 -35.14 -44.81 14.32
CA TYR A 1206 -34.00 -45.65 14.73
C TYR A 1206 -34.01 -47.13 14.29
N ARG A 1207 -33.14 -47.46 13.33
CA ARG A 1207 -32.31 -48.68 13.34
C ARG A 1207 -31.07 -48.50 12.45
N VAL A 1208 -30.01 -47.93 13.04
CA VAL A 1208 -28.58 -48.00 12.68
C VAL A 1208 -28.30 -48.40 11.22
N VAL A 1209 -27.91 -47.48 10.34
CA VAL A 1209 -26.72 -46.60 10.43
C VAL A 1209 -27.08 -45.13 10.20
#